data_AF-A0A852WUQ0-F1
#
_entry.id   AF-A0A852WUQ0-F1
#
_cell.length_a   1.000
_cell.length_b   1.000
_cell.length_c   1.000
_cell.angle_alpha   90.00
_cell.angle_beta   90.00
_cell.angle_gamma   90.00
#
_symmetry.space_group_name_H-M   'P 1'
#
loop_
_entity.id
_entity.type
_entity.pdbx_description
1 polymer ?
#
loop_
_entity_poly.entity_id
_entity_poly.type
_entity_poly.pdbx_seq_one_letter_code
_entity_poly.pdbx_strand_id
1 'polypeptide(L)'
;MHDAPTTQPNDQADRSTPEAAPERRPGVRRPLVAVASMLVLIVIQAVADPTGLLALVGWSGAIPQASAGVWPFAPYLVFVPVVLGVVWWAAVRAGDRFWTLTAGVVLAVLLAQAAACFVMTWDLAVAGWAAGFVTAKAVPAALIVAAIARWFGGPTTRQTLERGSIWPAAVLFAAVTPLLAGLWWTGAVYADGIPVARPDRGILSMLIAVVLLAGATALALRWMRARVPGVLGGWLAALVAGGLIGIVQAVVALLVDGGFAGDIWPLMTAYVTVADGLAFGACAGWIVGVSAVVVDRVRARRAASRAPQLVVASIAVVAMGAALLLPGADAAGAAGAAGETAPPEGFLRAEGSIITDGAGNQVLLRGANVNQLVDFYQHQADVPATRPLTEDDYADMAEYGFNVVRLNLSWSALEPERGTLDPEYLSKIEDAVGWGEEHGIYTVLDMHQDGWWNGPTEEGTVCRPGTEEMWGYDGAPGWATITDDAPRCQFTGRDISPAGDRAFQNFYFDTDGVQTAFAETWGRLAAEFADEPMVAGFDLINEPGFGETAPVTTSHQLGRLYDRAIDEIREAGAPQIVFFEPSILWSGLGFDTGPTPGFTSDDNIVFSPHLYAESITMDRDLGIPPIVSIERQFELAQRVADIYGVPLWSGEYGYWGSEASNWGEDTDSLSRLNRYADTEDERMLGSAYWVWKQACGDPQNGIGPYGNALMMQECETGGEAPPKAGLLEILSRAYPQSAPGVLSSLEAEGAVVDLTGTAAERSCDLEVWVPGTAEPDVEVTGITKVETTEVPGGWLVTGCADGEYTLSTDG
;
A
#
# COMPACT_ATOMS: atom_id res chain seq x y z
N MET A 1 -60.08 -96.73 -4.69
CA MET A 1 -60.88 -95.82 -3.84
C MET A 1 -60.15 -95.57 -2.54
N HIS A 2 -59.85 -94.34 -2.14
CA HIS A 2 -59.48 -93.11 -2.88
C HIS A 2 -59.03 -92.09 -1.81
N ASP A 3 -58.06 -91.20 -1.99
CA ASP A 3 -56.76 -91.33 -2.66
C ASP A 3 -55.73 -90.58 -1.78
N ALA A 4 -54.44 -90.76 -2.05
CA ALA A 4 -53.31 -90.13 -1.36
C ALA A 4 -52.38 -89.48 -2.42
N PRO A 5 -51.20 -88.88 -2.11
CA PRO A 5 -50.57 -88.56 -0.82
C PRO A 5 -50.41 -87.00 -0.66
N THR A 6 -49.33 -86.29 -0.26
CA THR A 6 -47.90 -86.57 0.03
C THR A 6 -47.27 -85.48 0.94
N THR A 7 -46.48 -85.92 1.93
CA THR A 7 -45.23 -85.33 2.47
C THR A 7 -45.00 -83.81 2.59
N GLN A 8 -44.68 -83.38 3.81
CA GLN A 8 -43.42 -82.65 4.05
C GLN A 8 -42.23 -83.63 4.08
N PRO A 9 -41.00 -83.15 3.81
CA PRO A 9 -39.95 -83.32 4.82
C PRO A 9 -39.15 -82.02 5.09
N ASN A 10 -38.22 -82.08 6.05
CA ASN A 10 -37.26 -81.01 6.37
C ASN A 10 -36.36 -80.67 5.18
N ASP A 11 -35.77 -79.47 5.22
CA ASP A 11 -34.32 -79.36 5.04
C ASP A 11 -33.70 -78.27 5.94
N GLN A 12 -32.39 -78.33 6.15
CA GLN A 12 -31.60 -77.35 6.91
C GLN A 12 -30.60 -76.62 5.99
N ALA A 13 -30.13 -75.44 6.43
CA ALA A 13 -29.39 -74.46 5.63
C ALA A 13 -30.26 -73.83 4.51
N ASP A 14 -30.01 -72.60 4.05
CA ASP A 14 -28.83 -71.76 4.25
C ASP A 14 -29.17 -70.41 4.93
N ARG A 15 -28.21 -69.87 5.70
CA ARG A 15 -28.25 -68.48 6.18
C ARG A 15 -27.34 -67.66 5.27
N SER A 16 -27.87 -67.25 4.12
CA SER A 16 -27.22 -66.28 3.26
C SER A 16 -26.92 -65.00 4.05
N THR A 17 -25.63 -64.78 4.33
CA THR A 17 -25.13 -63.49 4.81
C THR A 17 -25.50 -62.41 3.80
N PRO A 18 -25.90 -61.20 4.23
CA PRO A 18 -26.03 -60.08 3.30
C PRO A 18 -24.68 -59.86 2.63
N GLU A 19 -24.64 -60.07 1.31
CA GLU A 19 -23.41 -59.90 0.54
C GLU A 19 -22.99 -58.42 0.66
N ALA A 20 -21.81 -58.17 1.22
CA ALA A 20 -21.35 -56.82 1.48
C ALA A 20 -21.11 -56.13 0.13
N ALA A 21 -22.03 -55.25 -0.26
CA ALA A 21 -21.97 -54.54 -1.53
C ALA A 21 -20.59 -53.88 -1.67
N PRO A 22 -19.84 -54.15 -2.76
CA PRO A 22 -18.43 -53.82 -2.83
C PRO A 22 -18.22 -52.32 -2.66
N GLU A 23 -17.37 -51.94 -1.71
CA GLU A 23 -17.00 -50.54 -1.47
C GLU A 23 -16.45 -49.94 -2.76
N ARG A 24 -17.27 -49.12 -3.42
CA ARG A 24 -16.84 -48.39 -4.62
C ARG A 24 -15.76 -47.41 -4.21
N ARG A 25 -14.50 -47.77 -4.47
CA ARG A 25 -13.32 -46.91 -4.28
C ARG A 25 -13.65 -45.49 -4.76
N PRO A 26 -13.35 -44.44 -3.96
CA PRO A 26 -13.72 -43.07 -4.31
C PRO A 26 -13.17 -42.70 -5.69
N GLY A 27 -14.02 -42.09 -6.52
CA GLY A 27 -13.75 -41.86 -7.94
C GLY A 27 -12.61 -40.86 -8.19
N VAL A 28 -11.39 -41.38 -8.28
CA VAL A 28 -10.12 -40.63 -8.45
C VAL A 28 -10.15 -39.68 -9.67
N ARG A 29 -10.99 -39.97 -10.68
CA ARG A 29 -11.22 -39.12 -11.86
C ARG A 29 -11.53 -37.65 -11.52
N ARG A 30 -12.34 -37.37 -10.51
CA ARG A 30 -12.74 -35.98 -10.16
C ARG A 30 -11.57 -35.18 -9.56
N PRO A 31 -10.82 -35.70 -8.57
CA PRO A 31 -9.55 -35.11 -8.13
C PRO A 31 -8.53 -34.91 -9.25
N LEU A 32 -8.33 -35.91 -10.11
CA LEU A 32 -7.41 -35.81 -11.26
C LEU A 32 -7.82 -34.67 -12.21
N VAL A 33 -9.10 -34.54 -12.56
CA VAL A 33 -9.59 -33.44 -13.41
C VAL A 33 -9.40 -32.09 -12.74
N ALA A 34 -9.65 -31.96 -11.43
CA ALA A 34 -9.46 -30.69 -10.72
C ALA A 34 -7.98 -30.25 -10.71
N VAL A 35 -7.06 -31.17 -10.40
CA VAL A 35 -5.61 -30.92 -10.41
C VAL A 35 -5.10 -30.61 -11.83
N ALA A 36 -5.55 -31.36 -12.84
CA ALA A 36 -5.18 -31.09 -14.23
C ALA A 36 -5.71 -29.74 -14.73
N SER A 37 -6.95 -29.36 -14.35
CA SER A 37 -7.53 -28.05 -14.67
C SER A 37 -6.74 -26.91 -14.03
N MET A 38 -6.32 -27.10 -12.77
CA MET A 38 -5.51 -26.13 -12.03
C MET A 38 -4.12 -25.94 -12.68
N LEU A 39 -3.44 -27.03 -13.01
CA LEU A 39 -2.12 -26.99 -13.66
C LEU A 39 -2.18 -26.35 -15.05
N VAL A 40 -3.18 -26.71 -15.87
CA VAL A 40 -3.38 -26.09 -17.19
C VAL A 40 -3.72 -24.61 -17.07
N LEU A 41 -4.52 -24.21 -16.07
CA LEU A 41 -4.82 -22.79 -15.84
C LEU A 41 -3.56 -22.00 -15.48
N ILE A 42 -2.72 -22.50 -14.55
CA ILE A 42 -1.45 -21.86 -14.19
C ILE A 42 -0.54 -21.68 -15.41
N VAL A 43 -0.38 -22.72 -16.23
CA VAL A 43 0.46 -22.66 -17.44
C VAL A 43 -0.09 -21.69 -18.49
N ILE A 44 -1.42 -21.57 -18.63
CA ILE A 44 -2.03 -20.58 -19.53
C ILE A 44 -1.83 -19.15 -18.99
N GLN A 45 -2.01 -18.94 -17.69
CA GLN A 45 -1.84 -17.64 -17.05
C GLN A 45 -0.40 -17.13 -17.17
N ALA A 46 0.61 -17.94 -16.81
CA ALA A 46 2.03 -17.59 -16.89
C ALA A 46 2.57 -17.32 -18.32
N VAL A 47 1.77 -17.61 -19.35
CA VAL A 47 2.06 -17.31 -20.76
C VAL A 47 1.30 -16.07 -21.25
N ALA A 48 0.11 -15.82 -20.72
CA ALA A 48 -0.75 -14.69 -21.08
C ALA A 48 -0.46 -13.41 -20.28
N ASP A 49 0.20 -13.55 -19.13
CA ASP A 49 0.58 -12.49 -18.21
C ASP A 49 1.98 -12.80 -17.65
N PRO A 50 3.04 -12.09 -18.10
CA PRO A 50 4.40 -12.33 -17.65
C PRO A 50 4.69 -11.74 -16.27
N THR A 51 4.29 -10.50 -15.99
CA THR A 51 4.53 -9.82 -14.69
C THR A 51 3.81 -10.52 -13.55
N GLY A 52 2.70 -11.20 -13.85
CA GLY A 52 1.92 -11.97 -12.89
C GLY A 52 0.85 -11.15 -12.19
N LEU A 53 0.59 -9.92 -12.66
CA LEU A 53 -0.41 -8.99 -12.12
C LEU A 53 -1.82 -9.62 -11.99
N LEU A 54 -2.18 -10.52 -12.92
CA LEU A 54 -3.45 -11.25 -12.97
C LEU A 54 -3.29 -12.78 -12.80
N ALA A 55 -2.09 -13.32 -13.04
CA ALA A 55 -1.75 -14.73 -12.95
C ALA A 55 -1.60 -15.20 -11.50
N LEU A 56 -1.93 -16.49 -11.26
CA LEU A 56 -1.68 -17.12 -9.96
C LEU A 56 -0.20 -17.42 -9.70
N VAL A 57 0.58 -17.56 -10.78
CA VAL A 57 2.04 -17.64 -10.81
C VAL A 57 2.42 -17.00 -12.14
N GLY A 58 3.18 -15.91 -12.13
CA GLY A 58 3.70 -15.27 -13.34
C GLY A 58 4.85 -16.05 -13.98
N TRP A 59 5.36 -15.54 -15.10
CA TRP A 59 6.71 -15.83 -15.58
C TRP A 59 7.19 -14.60 -16.36
N SER A 60 7.89 -13.72 -15.67
CA SER A 60 8.44 -12.45 -16.19
C SER A 60 9.28 -12.68 -17.45
N GLY A 61 10.09 -13.74 -17.42
CA GLY A 61 11.04 -14.10 -18.46
C GLY A 61 12.30 -14.65 -17.83
N ALA A 62 12.64 -14.07 -16.68
CA ALA A 62 13.82 -14.30 -15.87
C ALA A 62 14.15 -15.76 -15.56
N ILE A 63 15.44 -15.99 -15.29
CA ILE A 63 16.02 -17.26 -14.88
C ILE A 63 16.25 -17.25 -13.36
N PRO A 64 15.49 -18.02 -12.56
CA PRO A 64 15.64 -18.06 -11.09
C PRO A 64 17.05 -18.45 -10.63
N GLN A 65 17.79 -17.52 -10.04
CA GLN A 65 19.17 -17.72 -9.59
C GLN A 65 19.24 -18.34 -8.18
N ALA A 66 20.14 -19.29 -7.98
CA ALA A 66 20.37 -19.93 -6.69
C ALA A 66 21.24 -19.09 -5.73
N SER A 67 21.91 -18.05 -6.22
CA SER A 67 22.65 -17.07 -5.41
C SER A 67 21.72 -16.18 -4.59
N ALA A 68 20.61 -15.73 -5.18
CA ALA A 68 19.53 -14.98 -4.54
C ALA A 68 18.69 -15.81 -3.52
N GLY A 69 19.17 -16.99 -3.13
CA GLY A 69 18.58 -17.80 -2.07
C GLY A 69 17.31 -18.55 -2.48
N VAL A 70 16.27 -18.47 -1.66
CA VAL A 70 15.06 -19.31 -1.78
C VAL A 70 13.87 -18.61 -2.44
N TRP A 71 13.85 -17.27 -2.47
CA TRP A 71 12.69 -16.52 -2.94
C TRP A 71 12.39 -16.73 -4.44
N PRO A 72 13.36 -16.82 -5.38
CA PRO A 72 13.07 -16.98 -6.82
C PRO A 72 12.35 -18.30 -7.13
N PHE A 73 12.42 -19.26 -6.20
CA PHE A 73 11.85 -20.59 -6.33
C PHE A 73 10.53 -20.76 -5.59
N ALA A 74 10.12 -19.83 -4.72
CA ALA A 74 8.91 -19.98 -3.91
C ALA A 74 7.61 -20.12 -4.75
N PRO A 75 7.40 -19.36 -5.85
CA PRO A 75 6.22 -19.54 -6.72
C PRO A 75 6.19 -20.92 -7.41
N TYR A 76 7.35 -21.50 -7.72
CA TYR A 76 7.43 -22.74 -8.51
C TYR A 76 7.53 -24.02 -7.65
N LEU A 77 8.30 -23.97 -6.56
CA LEU A 77 8.60 -25.11 -5.70
C LEU A 77 7.75 -25.16 -4.42
N VAL A 78 7.07 -24.06 -4.05
CA VAL A 78 6.17 -24.02 -2.88
C VAL A 78 4.72 -23.84 -3.31
N PHE A 79 4.37 -22.75 -4.02
CA PHE A 79 2.98 -22.46 -4.38
C PHE A 79 2.37 -23.59 -5.24
N VAL A 80 3.02 -23.98 -6.35
CA VAL A 80 2.46 -25.00 -7.28
C VAL A 80 2.25 -26.37 -6.58
N PRO A 81 3.22 -26.94 -5.83
CA PRO A 81 2.96 -28.19 -5.09
C PRO A 81 1.87 -28.08 -4.02
N VAL A 82 1.80 -26.96 -3.29
CA VAL A 82 0.77 -26.75 -2.24
C VAL A 82 -0.62 -26.62 -2.87
N VAL A 83 -0.80 -25.78 -3.90
CA VAL A 83 -2.13 -25.58 -4.51
C VAL A 83 -2.65 -26.88 -5.13
N LEU A 84 -1.82 -27.63 -5.86
CA LEU A 84 -2.24 -28.91 -6.45
C LEU A 84 -2.58 -29.95 -5.36
N GLY A 85 -1.82 -29.99 -4.26
CA GLY A 85 -2.08 -30.87 -3.11
C GLY A 85 -3.39 -30.55 -2.37
N VAL A 86 -3.68 -29.26 -2.14
CA VAL A 86 -4.90 -28.83 -1.45
C VAL A 86 -6.12 -28.91 -2.37
N VAL A 87 -6.01 -28.60 -3.67
CA VAL A 87 -7.06 -28.83 -4.68
C VAL A 87 -7.45 -30.31 -4.74
N TRP A 88 -6.47 -31.23 -4.72
CA TRP A 88 -6.73 -32.66 -4.62
C TRP A 88 -7.48 -33.03 -3.33
N TRP A 89 -6.98 -32.56 -2.19
CA TRP A 89 -7.55 -32.84 -0.86
C TRP A 89 -8.99 -32.37 -0.73
N ALA A 90 -9.30 -31.21 -1.31
CA ALA A 90 -10.64 -30.64 -1.43
C ALA A 90 -11.53 -31.42 -2.42
N ALA A 91 -11.06 -31.70 -3.63
CA ALA A 91 -11.83 -32.42 -4.66
C ALA A 91 -12.24 -33.83 -4.23
N VAL A 92 -11.39 -34.52 -3.46
CA VAL A 92 -11.70 -35.83 -2.83
C VAL A 92 -12.89 -35.73 -1.86
N ARG A 93 -13.09 -34.59 -1.20
CA ARG A 93 -14.08 -34.40 -0.10
C ARG A 93 -15.34 -33.63 -0.50
N ALA A 94 -15.24 -32.71 -1.45
CA ALA A 94 -16.36 -31.92 -1.94
C ALA A 94 -17.37 -32.77 -2.74
N GLY A 95 -16.85 -33.68 -3.58
CA GLY A 95 -17.65 -34.42 -4.56
C GLY A 95 -18.12 -33.51 -5.70
N ASP A 96 -19.32 -33.75 -6.23
CA ASP A 96 -19.94 -32.96 -7.30
C ASP A 96 -20.51 -31.59 -6.86
N ARG A 97 -20.26 -31.20 -5.60
CA ARG A 97 -20.73 -29.95 -5.00
C ARG A 97 -19.87 -28.77 -5.43
N PHE A 98 -20.29 -28.08 -6.50
CA PHE A 98 -19.62 -26.91 -7.08
C PHE A 98 -19.07 -25.93 -6.04
N TRP A 99 -19.93 -25.21 -5.30
CA TRP A 99 -19.52 -24.21 -4.30
C TRP A 99 -18.61 -24.74 -3.17
N THR A 100 -18.73 -26.03 -2.83
CA THR A 100 -17.85 -26.67 -1.83
C THR A 100 -16.46 -26.94 -2.40
N LEU A 101 -16.36 -27.21 -3.71
CA LEU A 101 -15.08 -27.28 -4.41
C LEU A 101 -14.51 -25.89 -4.67
N THR A 102 -15.32 -24.90 -5.07
CA THR A 102 -14.89 -23.50 -5.22
C THR A 102 -14.21 -22.97 -3.95
N ALA A 103 -14.87 -23.08 -2.79
CA ALA A 103 -14.26 -22.70 -1.51
C ALA A 103 -12.98 -23.51 -1.19
N GLY A 104 -12.90 -24.77 -1.65
CA GLY A 104 -11.71 -25.61 -1.50
C GLY A 104 -10.55 -25.27 -2.44
N VAL A 105 -10.80 -24.67 -3.60
CA VAL A 105 -9.77 -24.15 -4.51
C VAL A 105 -9.33 -22.75 -4.06
N VAL A 106 -10.25 -21.90 -3.57
CA VAL A 106 -9.87 -20.64 -2.89
C VAL A 106 -8.96 -20.94 -1.70
N LEU A 107 -9.33 -21.88 -0.83
CA LEU A 107 -8.45 -22.33 0.26
C LEU A 107 -7.08 -22.82 -0.23
N ALA A 108 -7.04 -23.51 -1.38
CA ALA A 108 -5.80 -24.01 -1.94
C ALA A 108 -4.87 -22.89 -2.44
N VAL A 109 -5.42 -21.86 -3.08
CA VAL A 109 -4.66 -20.71 -3.58
C VAL A 109 -4.15 -19.85 -2.41
N LEU A 110 -5.01 -19.49 -1.45
CA LEU A 110 -4.62 -18.68 -0.30
C LEU A 110 -3.53 -19.37 0.55
N LEU A 111 -3.65 -20.68 0.79
CA LEU A 111 -2.62 -21.44 1.51
C LEU A 111 -1.33 -21.66 0.70
N ALA A 112 -1.41 -21.66 -0.64
CA ALA A 112 -0.24 -21.72 -1.50
C ALA A 112 0.53 -20.39 -1.51
N GLN A 113 -0.19 -19.26 -1.53
CA GLN A 113 0.40 -17.93 -1.37
C GLN A 113 1.03 -17.79 0.02
N ALA A 114 0.30 -18.10 1.09
CA ALA A 114 0.83 -18.06 2.45
C ALA A 114 2.10 -18.94 2.62
N ALA A 115 2.12 -20.14 2.02
CA ALA A 115 3.29 -20.99 2.07
C ALA A 115 4.48 -20.42 1.28
N ALA A 116 4.25 -19.80 0.12
CA ALA A 116 5.30 -19.15 -0.67
C ALA A 116 5.84 -17.91 0.05
N CYS A 117 4.97 -16.98 0.46
CA CYS A 117 5.35 -15.79 1.24
C CYS A 117 6.15 -16.16 2.50
N PHE A 118 5.73 -17.20 3.25
CA PHE A 118 6.46 -17.63 4.45
C PHE A 118 7.87 -18.17 4.15
N VAL A 119 8.09 -18.82 3.00
CA VAL A 119 9.44 -19.26 2.60
C VAL A 119 10.32 -18.08 2.16
N MET A 120 9.72 -16.96 1.78
CA MET A 120 10.43 -15.73 1.40
C MET A 120 10.76 -14.84 2.62
N THR A 121 9.79 -14.61 3.51
CA THR A 121 9.94 -13.68 4.66
C THR A 121 10.36 -14.37 5.96
N TRP A 122 10.06 -15.66 6.12
CA TRP A 122 10.08 -16.39 7.40
C TRP A 122 9.13 -15.86 8.49
N ASP A 123 8.25 -14.91 8.14
CA ASP A 123 7.23 -14.36 9.04
C ASP A 123 5.84 -14.96 8.76
N LEU A 124 5.16 -15.45 9.81
CA LEU A 124 3.85 -16.12 9.70
C LEU A 124 2.66 -15.16 9.68
N ALA A 125 2.80 -13.93 10.19
CA ALA A 125 1.75 -12.91 10.17
C ALA A 125 1.70 -12.24 8.80
N VAL A 126 2.84 -11.73 8.32
CA VAL A 126 3.02 -11.17 6.96
C VAL A 126 2.58 -12.17 5.91
N ALA A 127 3.08 -13.41 5.96
CA ALA A 127 2.68 -14.43 4.99
C ALA A 127 1.20 -14.83 5.10
N GLY A 128 0.64 -14.80 6.31
CA GLY A 128 -0.78 -15.08 6.53
C GLY A 128 -1.70 -14.00 5.96
N TRP A 129 -1.29 -12.74 6.07
CA TRP A 129 -1.99 -11.56 5.58
C TRP A 129 -1.83 -11.37 4.07
N ALA A 130 -0.59 -11.40 3.55
CA ALA A 130 -0.26 -11.30 2.13
C ALA A 130 -1.00 -12.32 1.24
N ALA A 131 -1.42 -13.45 1.82
CA ALA A 131 -2.32 -14.40 1.17
C ALA A 131 -3.62 -13.77 0.65
N GLY A 132 -4.11 -12.68 1.24
CA GLY A 132 -5.31 -11.96 0.82
C GLY A 132 -5.20 -11.38 -0.60
N PHE A 133 -4.01 -10.95 -1.03
CA PHE A 133 -3.82 -10.20 -2.27
C PHE A 133 -4.10 -11.02 -3.53
N VAL A 134 -3.93 -12.34 -3.47
CA VAL A 134 -4.33 -13.23 -4.57
C VAL A 134 -5.84 -13.51 -4.60
N THR A 135 -6.68 -12.90 -3.76
CA THR A 135 -8.13 -13.15 -3.71
C THR A 135 -8.83 -12.86 -5.04
N ALA A 136 -8.50 -11.73 -5.70
CA ALA A 136 -9.02 -11.39 -7.02
C ALA A 136 -8.75 -12.48 -8.08
N LYS A 137 -7.62 -13.19 -7.94
CA LYS A 137 -7.14 -14.26 -8.83
C LYS A 137 -7.72 -15.62 -8.41
N ALA A 138 -7.83 -15.87 -7.10
CA ALA A 138 -8.26 -17.11 -6.49
C ALA A 138 -9.73 -17.45 -6.80
N VAL A 139 -10.63 -16.46 -6.74
CA VAL A 139 -12.08 -16.70 -6.92
C VAL A 139 -12.43 -17.08 -8.37
N PRO A 140 -11.98 -16.36 -9.43
CA PRO A 140 -12.17 -16.78 -10.81
C PRO A 140 -11.55 -18.15 -11.12
N ALA A 141 -10.32 -18.39 -10.69
CA ALA A 141 -9.65 -19.68 -10.87
C ALA A 141 -10.43 -20.83 -10.21
N ALA A 142 -10.93 -20.61 -8.99
CA ALA A 142 -11.76 -21.56 -8.27
C ALA A 142 -13.10 -21.86 -8.95
N LEU A 143 -13.71 -20.87 -9.61
CA LEU A 143 -14.93 -21.06 -10.40
C LEU A 143 -14.65 -21.92 -11.66
N ILE A 144 -13.58 -21.62 -12.39
CA ILE A 144 -13.15 -22.35 -13.59
C ILE A 144 -12.84 -23.82 -13.24
N VAL A 145 -11.96 -24.05 -12.25
CA VAL A 145 -11.55 -25.41 -11.83
C VAL A 145 -12.74 -26.19 -11.29
N ALA A 146 -13.64 -25.56 -10.50
CA ALA A 146 -14.84 -26.23 -10.01
C ALA A 146 -15.84 -26.58 -11.13
N ALA A 147 -15.93 -25.78 -12.20
CA ALA A 147 -16.80 -26.02 -13.34
C ALA A 147 -16.29 -27.20 -14.19
N ILE A 148 -15.01 -27.19 -14.57
CA ILE A 148 -14.38 -28.28 -15.35
C ILE A 148 -14.42 -29.58 -14.54
N ALA A 149 -14.08 -29.54 -13.25
CA ALA A 149 -14.20 -30.70 -12.37
C ALA A 149 -15.66 -31.18 -12.22
N ARG A 150 -16.66 -30.27 -12.20
CA ARG A 150 -18.09 -30.63 -12.18
C ARG A 150 -18.48 -31.43 -13.42
N TRP A 151 -18.20 -30.92 -14.62
CA TRP A 151 -18.58 -31.56 -15.88
C TRP A 151 -17.78 -32.83 -16.18
N PHE A 152 -16.44 -32.77 -16.13
CA PHE A 152 -15.58 -33.86 -16.61
C PHE A 152 -15.15 -34.86 -15.53
N GLY A 153 -15.28 -34.53 -14.25
CA GLY A 153 -14.89 -35.39 -13.12
C GLY A 153 -15.77 -36.64 -12.92
N GLY A 154 -16.97 -36.68 -13.50
CA GLY A 154 -17.92 -37.79 -13.35
C GLY A 154 -18.76 -37.75 -12.06
N PRO A 155 -19.74 -38.67 -11.91
CA PRO A 155 -20.71 -38.65 -10.81
C PRO A 155 -20.11 -39.09 -9.47
N THR A 156 -20.65 -38.56 -8.37
CA THR A 156 -20.25 -38.92 -6.99
C THR A 156 -21.47 -39.09 -6.09
N THR A 157 -21.46 -40.07 -5.18
CA THR A 157 -22.52 -40.23 -4.19
C THR A 157 -22.50 -39.10 -3.17
N ARG A 158 -23.53 -38.25 -3.15
CA ARG A 158 -23.68 -37.19 -2.14
C ARG A 158 -24.11 -37.78 -0.79
N GLN A 159 -23.17 -37.95 0.12
CA GLN A 159 -23.45 -38.27 1.52
C GLN A 159 -23.71 -36.99 2.32
N THR A 160 -24.84 -36.91 3.02
CA THR A 160 -25.09 -35.90 4.06
C THR A 160 -24.55 -36.43 5.38
N LEU A 161 -23.71 -35.65 6.06
CA LEU A 161 -23.06 -36.04 7.31
C LEU A 161 -23.84 -35.54 8.53
N GLU A 162 -23.77 -36.27 9.65
CA GLU A 162 -24.28 -35.78 10.92
C GLU A 162 -23.52 -34.52 11.37
N ARG A 163 -24.26 -33.53 11.87
CA ARG A 163 -23.69 -32.31 12.43
C ARG A 163 -23.19 -32.58 13.84
N GLY A 164 -21.87 -32.65 13.98
CA GLY A 164 -21.22 -32.58 15.29
C GLY A 164 -21.33 -31.21 15.95
N SER A 165 -20.49 -30.97 16.95
CA SER A 165 -20.42 -29.73 17.73
C SER A 165 -20.11 -28.50 16.84
N ILE A 166 -20.67 -27.35 17.23
CA ILE A 166 -20.62 -26.10 16.46
C ILE A 166 -20.08 -24.98 17.34
N TRP A 167 -20.87 -24.51 18.30
CA TRP A 167 -20.56 -23.35 19.13
C TRP A 167 -19.17 -23.35 19.79
N PRO A 168 -18.65 -24.46 20.39
CA PRO A 168 -17.32 -24.43 21.00
C PRO A 168 -16.19 -24.10 20.01
N ALA A 169 -16.26 -24.59 18.76
CA ALA A 169 -15.25 -24.29 17.76
C ALA A 169 -15.35 -22.84 17.26
N ALA A 170 -16.57 -22.33 17.10
CA ALA A 170 -16.82 -20.95 16.69
C ALA A 170 -16.42 -19.92 17.75
N VAL A 171 -16.76 -20.16 19.02
CA VAL A 171 -16.40 -19.29 20.15
C VAL A 171 -14.90 -19.33 20.41
N LEU A 172 -14.25 -20.49 20.31
CA LEU A 172 -12.79 -20.58 20.45
C LEU A 172 -12.07 -19.74 19.39
N PHE A 173 -12.47 -19.88 18.13
CA PHE A 173 -11.87 -19.16 17.01
C PHE A 173 -12.00 -17.65 17.17
N ALA A 174 -13.20 -17.15 17.41
CA ALA A 174 -13.43 -15.73 17.60
C ALA A 174 -12.73 -15.17 18.86
N ALA A 175 -12.64 -15.94 19.95
CA ALA A 175 -12.00 -15.48 21.18
C ALA A 175 -10.46 -15.46 21.12
N VAL A 176 -9.84 -16.16 20.17
CA VAL A 176 -8.40 -16.01 19.88
C VAL A 176 -8.13 -14.97 18.78
N THR A 177 -9.15 -14.50 18.06
CA THR A 177 -8.98 -13.56 16.94
C THR A 177 -8.23 -12.28 17.33
N PRO A 178 -8.49 -11.61 18.47
CA PRO A 178 -7.73 -10.41 18.82
C PRO A 178 -6.23 -10.65 19.10
N LEU A 179 -5.84 -11.89 19.43
CA LEU A 179 -4.43 -12.29 19.56
C LEU A 179 -3.78 -12.65 18.21
N LEU A 180 -4.56 -12.67 17.14
CA LEU A 180 -4.17 -13.04 15.78
C LEU A 180 -4.55 -11.95 14.75
N ALA A 181 -5.07 -10.81 15.20
CA ALA A 181 -5.57 -9.75 14.33
C ALA A 181 -4.39 -9.08 13.61
N GLY A 182 -3.43 -8.49 14.35
CA GLY A 182 -2.15 -8.04 13.79
C GLY A 182 -2.29 -7.20 12.51
N LEU A 183 -1.77 -7.76 11.41
CA LEU A 183 -1.78 -7.16 10.06
C LEU A 183 -3.10 -7.35 9.30
N TRP A 184 -4.02 -8.21 9.77
CA TRP A 184 -5.38 -8.26 9.25
C TRP A 184 -6.21 -7.15 9.87
N TRP A 185 -7.02 -6.49 9.04
CA TRP A 185 -7.89 -5.36 9.38
C TRP A 185 -7.13 -4.06 9.68
N THR A 186 -6.23 -3.65 8.78
CA THR A 186 -5.34 -2.49 8.90
C THR A 186 -5.28 -1.62 7.63
N GLY A 187 -4.73 -0.40 7.74
CA GLY A 187 -4.58 0.53 6.62
C GLY A 187 -5.87 1.28 6.23
N ALA A 188 -5.79 2.03 5.12
CA ALA A 188 -6.80 2.99 4.64
C ALA A 188 -8.24 2.45 4.57
N VAL A 189 -8.42 1.17 4.28
CA VAL A 189 -9.73 0.50 4.13
C VAL A 189 -10.54 0.45 5.44
N TYR A 190 -9.90 0.58 6.59
CA TYR A 190 -10.55 0.42 7.89
C TYR A 190 -10.87 1.76 8.54
N ALA A 191 -11.85 2.44 7.96
CA ALA A 191 -12.54 3.58 8.56
C ALA A 191 -13.09 3.28 9.97
N ASP A 192 -13.25 4.33 10.77
CA ASP A 192 -13.79 4.19 12.11
C ASP A 192 -15.27 3.76 12.14
N GLY A 193 -15.63 3.03 13.19
CA GLY A 193 -16.94 2.35 13.29
C GLY A 193 -17.04 1.02 12.51
N ILE A 194 -16.10 0.70 11.61
CA ILE A 194 -16.02 -0.64 11.01
C ILE A 194 -15.65 -1.67 12.10
N PRO A 195 -16.42 -2.75 12.29
CA PRO A 195 -16.16 -3.73 13.34
C PRO A 195 -14.93 -4.58 12.99
N VAL A 196 -13.82 -4.31 13.65
CA VAL A 196 -12.55 -5.03 13.50
C VAL A 196 -12.12 -5.64 14.83
N ALA A 197 -11.45 -6.78 14.80
CA ALA A 197 -11.11 -7.54 16.01
C ALA A 197 -9.78 -7.11 16.66
N ARG A 198 -9.36 -5.85 16.46
CA ARG A 198 -8.13 -5.27 17.03
C ARG A 198 -8.43 -4.53 18.35
N PRO A 199 -7.62 -4.68 19.42
CA PRO A 199 -7.83 -3.98 20.69
C PRO A 199 -7.70 -2.45 20.58
N ASP A 200 -6.72 -1.98 19.80
CA ASP A 200 -6.40 -0.58 19.53
C ASP A 200 -7.56 0.20 18.88
N ARG A 201 -8.32 -0.41 17.97
CA ARG A 201 -9.58 0.15 17.43
C ARG A 201 -10.77 0.11 18.41
N GLY A 202 -10.48 0.09 19.70
CA GLY A 202 -11.45 0.21 20.79
C GLY A 202 -12.14 -1.09 21.17
N ILE A 203 -12.23 -1.33 22.48
CA ILE A 203 -12.81 -2.56 23.09
C ILE A 203 -14.22 -2.87 22.55
N LEU A 204 -15.05 -1.85 22.26
CA LEU A 204 -16.39 -2.06 21.72
C LEU A 204 -16.38 -2.62 20.29
N SER A 205 -15.53 -2.07 19.40
CA SER A 205 -15.38 -2.58 18.02
C SER A 205 -14.88 -4.03 18.05
N MET A 206 -13.83 -4.30 18.84
CA MET A 206 -13.29 -5.63 19.06
C MET A 206 -14.35 -6.64 19.51
N LEU A 207 -15.14 -6.31 20.54
CA LEU A 207 -16.17 -7.20 21.07
C LEU A 207 -17.30 -7.45 20.05
N ILE A 208 -17.69 -6.44 19.26
CA ILE A 208 -18.66 -6.59 18.17
C ILE A 208 -18.11 -7.53 17.09
N ALA A 209 -16.88 -7.32 16.63
CA ALA A 209 -16.22 -8.17 15.63
C ALA A 209 -16.11 -9.63 16.09
N VAL A 210 -15.71 -9.87 17.34
CA VAL A 210 -15.65 -11.21 17.96
C VAL A 210 -17.04 -11.87 17.99
N VAL A 211 -18.09 -11.15 18.37
CA VAL A 211 -19.47 -11.69 18.38
C VAL A 211 -19.96 -12.01 16.96
N LEU A 212 -19.71 -11.13 15.99
CA LEU A 212 -20.06 -11.35 14.59
C LEU A 212 -19.33 -12.59 14.03
N LEU A 213 -18.02 -12.70 14.23
CA LEU A 213 -17.20 -13.81 13.73
C LEU A 213 -17.61 -15.16 14.37
N ALA A 214 -17.95 -15.17 15.65
CA ALA A 214 -18.51 -16.35 16.31
C ALA A 214 -19.86 -16.77 15.69
N GLY A 215 -20.72 -15.79 15.37
CA GLY A 215 -22.00 -16.01 14.70
C GLY A 215 -21.84 -16.56 13.28
N ALA A 216 -21.01 -15.92 12.45
CA ALA A 216 -20.71 -16.32 11.09
C ALA A 216 -20.08 -17.73 11.05
N THR A 217 -19.11 -18.01 11.92
CA THR A 217 -18.48 -19.33 12.03
C THR A 217 -19.48 -20.40 12.46
N ALA A 218 -20.35 -20.11 13.43
CA ALA A 218 -21.40 -21.04 13.84
C ALA A 218 -22.42 -21.32 12.72
N LEU A 219 -22.74 -20.32 11.88
CA LEU A 219 -23.61 -20.49 10.72
C LEU A 219 -22.94 -21.33 9.62
N ALA A 220 -21.72 -20.99 9.22
CA ALA A 220 -20.96 -21.71 8.20
C ALA A 220 -20.72 -23.18 8.60
N LEU A 221 -20.45 -23.46 9.88
CA LEU A 221 -20.30 -24.81 10.42
C LEU A 221 -21.57 -25.66 10.26
N ARG A 222 -22.78 -25.08 10.40
CA ARG A 222 -24.05 -25.78 10.13
C ARG A 222 -24.17 -26.25 8.67
N TRP A 223 -23.49 -25.57 7.74
CA TRP A 223 -23.56 -25.83 6.31
C TRP A 223 -22.43 -26.75 5.82
N MET A 224 -21.17 -26.44 6.16
CA MET A 224 -19.99 -27.17 5.70
C MET A 224 -19.86 -28.56 6.35
N ARG A 225 -20.06 -28.67 7.67
CA ARG A 225 -19.90 -29.96 8.38
C ARG A 225 -20.88 -31.04 7.95
N ALA A 226 -22.04 -30.67 7.41
CA ALA A 226 -23.02 -31.59 6.84
C ALA A 226 -22.65 -32.07 5.41
N ARG A 227 -21.62 -31.48 4.79
CA ARG A 227 -21.18 -31.74 3.40
C ARG A 227 -19.78 -32.34 3.32
N VAL A 228 -18.88 -31.94 4.21
CA VAL A 228 -17.44 -32.19 4.15
C VAL A 228 -16.97 -32.85 5.46
N PRO A 229 -16.30 -34.02 5.41
CA PRO A 229 -15.86 -34.73 6.59
C PRO A 229 -14.53 -34.21 7.16
N GLY A 230 -14.38 -34.30 8.49
CA GLY A 230 -13.13 -34.00 9.19
C GLY A 230 -12.76 -32.52 9.23
N VAL A 231 -11.45 -32.25 9.38
CA VAL A 231 -10.89 -30.90 9.59
C VAL A 231 -11.30 -29.91 8.50
N LEU A 232 -11.23 -30.31 7.22
CA LEU A 232 -11.65 -29.46 6.08
C LEU A 232 -13.09 -28.94 6.23
N GLY A 233 -14.00 -29.72 6.84
CA GLY A 233 -15.39 -29.28 7.04
C GLY A 233 -15.58 -28.21 8.11
N GLY A 234 -14.58 -27.99 8.98
CA GLY A 234 -14.51 -26.82 9.86
C GLY A 234 -13.64 -25.70 9.27
N TRP A 235 -12.58 -26.06 8.54
CA TRP A 235 -11.69 -25.08 7.89
C TRP A 235 -12.41 -24.27 6.80
N LEU A 236 -13.15 -24.95 5.91
CA LEU A 236 -14.02 -24.27 4.93
C LEU A 236 -15.17 -23.50 5.58
N ALA A 237 -15.52 -23.80 6.84
CA ALA A 237 -16.48 -22.99 7.58
C ALA A 237 -15.84 -21.69 8.09
N ALA A 238 -14.59 -21.73 8.54
CA ALA A 238 -13.82 -20.54 8.92
C ALA A 238 -13.56 -19.63 7.71
N LEU A 239 -13.14 -20.19 6.58
CA LEU A 239 -12.95 -19.45 5.32
C LEU A 239 -14.22 -18.70 4.89
N VAL A 240 -15.35 -19.40 4.82
CA VAL A 240 -16.63 -18.77 4.43
C VAL A 240 -17.14 -17.81 5.51
N ALA A 241 -16.85 -18.05 6.79
CA ALA A 241 -17.19 -17.11 7.85
C ALA A 241 -16.37 -15.82 7.77
N GLY A 242 -15.08 -15.89 7.51
CA GLY A 242 -14.20 -14.73 7.33
C GLY A 242 -14.63 -13.89 6.12
N GLY A 243 -14.85 -14.50 4.95
CA GLY A 243 -15.40 -13.78 3.80
C GLY A 243 -16.80 -13.19 4.03
N LEU A 244 -17.64 -13.81 4.88
CA LEU A 244 -18.91 -13.21 5.32
C LEU A 244 -18.71 -12.03 6.29
N ILE A 245 -17.66 -12.02 7.10
CA ILE A 245 -17.30 -10.85 7.93
C ILE A 245 -16.78 -9.71 7.07
N GLY A 246 -15.97 -9.99 6.05
CA GLY A 246 -15.59 -8.99 5.05
C GLY A 246 -16.80 -8.33 4.40
N ILE A 247 -17.79 -9.11 3.94
CA ILE A 247 -19.06 -8.56 3.40
C ILE A 247 -19.80 -7.70 4.44
N VAL A 248 -19.77 -8.05 5.73
CA VAL A 248 -20.38 -7.22 6.79
C VAL A 248 -19.60 -5.94 7.03
N GLN A 249 -18.26 -6.00 7.04
CA GLN A 249 -17.38 -4.83 7.17
C GLN A 249 -17.58 -3.87 5.99
N ALA A 250 -17.63 -4.39 4.75
CA ALA A 250 -17.95 -3.62 3.54
C ALA A 250 -19.31 -2.91 3.60
N VAL A 251 -20.34 -3.60 4.12
CA VAL A 251 -21.69 -3.01 4.29
C VAL A 251 -21.74 -1.97 5.42
N VAL A 252 -20.87 -2.06 6.43
CA VAL A 252 -20.70 -0.99 7.42
C VAL A 252 -19.93 0.18 6.81
N ALA A 253 -18.82 -0.07 6.11
CA ALA A 253 -18.02 0.95 5.43
C ALA A 253 -18.86 1.80 4.48
N LEU A 254 -19.70 1.18 3.65
CA LEU A 254 -20.66 1.85 2.75
C LEU A 254 -21.62 2.83 3.46
N LEU A 255 -21.75 2.76 4.79
CA LEU A 255 -22.60 3.61 5.62
C LEU A 255 -21.83 4.58 6.54
N VAL A 256 -20.52 4.42 6.73
CA VAL A 256 -19.69 5.26 7.62
C VAL A 256 -18.53 5.97 6.91
N ASP A 257 -18.11 5.46 5.75
CA ASP A 257 -16.94 5.90 4.98
C ASP A 257 -17.40 6.62 3.70
N GLY A 258 -18.30 7.61 3.87
CA GLY A 258 -18.93 8.45 2.84
C GLY A 258 -19.80 7.77 1.77
N GLY A 259 -19.59 6.48 1.49
CA GLY A 259 -20.27 5.76 0.41
C GLY A 259 -19.75 6.17 -0.99
N PHE A 260 -20.57 5.91 -2.02
CA PHE A 260 -20.25 6.29 -3.41
C PHE A 260 -20.42 7.81 -3.55
N ALA A 261 -19.32 8.56 -3.42
CA ALA A 261 -19.33 10.02 -3.28
C ALA A 261 -18.92 10.75 -4.58
N GLY A 262 -18.95 10.05 -5.71
CA GLY A 262 -18.35 10.44 -7.00
C GLY A 262 -17.43 9.34 -7.54
N ASP A 263 -16.94 8.49 -6.63
CA ASP A 263 -15.94 7.46 -6.81
C ASP A 263 -16.47 6.02 -6.65
N ILE A 264 -15.59 5.03 -6.81
CA ILE A 264 -15.88 3.59 -6.61
C ILE A 264 -15.16 2.96 -5.41
N TRP A 265 -14.55 3.76 -4.53
CA TRP A 265 -13.87 3.31 -3.29
C TRP A 265 -14.65 2.25 -2.47
N PRO A 266 -15.99 2.33 -2.30
CA PRO A 266 -16.72 1.29 -1.58
C PRO A 266 -16.61 -0.11 -2.20
N LEU A 267 -16.25 -0.24 -3.50
CA LEU A 267 -15.93 -1.51 -4.13
C LEU A 267 -14.50 -1.98 -3.81
N MET A 268 -13.54 -1.08 -3.67
CA MET A 268 -12.17 -1.41 -3.23
C MET A 268 -12.17 -1.86 -1.78
N THR A 269 -12.83 -1.10 -0.91
CA THR A 269 -13.07 -1.49 0.48
C THR A 269 -13.86 -2.80 0.59
N ALA A 270 -14.84 -3.05 -0.29
CA ALA A 270 -15.51 -4.35 -0.35
C ALA A 270 -14.62 -5.49 -0.85
N TYR A 271 -13.64 -5.22 -1.72
CA TYR A 271 -12.66 -6.21 -2.15
C TYR A 271 -11.69 -6.55 -1.01
N VAL A 272 -11.03 -5.54 -0.43
CA VAL A 272 -9.99 -5.74 0.59
C VAL A 272 -10.58 -6.35 1.87
N THR A 273 -11.73 -5.89 2.35
CA THR A 273 -12.34 -6.49 3.55
C THR A 273 -12.71 -7.97 3.37
N VAL A 274 -13.12 -8.37 2.15
CA VAL A 274 -13.36 -9.76 1.79
C VAL A 274 -12.05 -10.55 1.60
N ALA A 275 -11.02 -9.94 1.04
CA ALA A 275 -9.69 -10.54 0.91
C ALA A 275 -9.07 -10.87 2.28
N ASP A 276 -9.05 -9.90 3.20
CA ASP A 276 -8.58 -10.06 4.58
C ASP A 276 -9.39 -11.12 5.34
N GLY A 277 -10.72 -11.05 5.25
CA GLY A 277 -11.60 -12.04 5.84
C GLY A 277 -11.33 -13.46 5.31
N LEU A 278 -11.10 -13.62 4.01
CA LEU A 278 -10.75 -14.90 3.40
C LEU A 278 -9.34 -15.36 3.79
N ALA A 279 -8.36 -14.46 3.85
CA ALA A 279 -6.98 -14.74 4.27
C ALA A 279 -6.94 -15.23 5.73
N PHE A 280 -7.55 -14.49 6.67
CA PHE A 280 -7.67 -14.89 8.07
C PHE A 280 -8.39 -16.24 8.20
N GLY A 281 -9.49 -16.42 7.45
CA GLY A 281 -10.26 -17.67 7.41
C GLY A 281 -9.50 -18.86 6.79
N ALA A 282 -8.52 -18.61 5.92
CA ALA A 282 -7.60 -19.61 5.38
C ALA A 282 -6.47 -19.92 6.38
N CYS A 283 -5.77 -18.92 6.89
CA CYS A 283 -4.55 -19.08 7.68
C CYS A 283 -4.83 -19.54 9.13
N ALA A 284 -5.87 -19.00 9.79
CA ALA A 284 -6.25 -19.40 11.16
C ALA A 284 -7.37 -20.46 11.19
N GLY A 285 -8.06 -20.74 10.08
CA GLY A 285 -9.24 -21.60 10.02
C GLY A 285 -9.04 -23.08 10.40
N TRP A 286 -7.79 -23.56 10.44
CA TRP A 286 -7.47 -24.90 10.94
C TRP A 286 -7.85 -25.07 12.41
N ILE A 287 -7.86 -23.98 13.21
CA ILE A 287 -8.28 -23.97 14.62
C ILE A 287 -9.73 -24.45 14.74
N VAL A 288 -10.62 -23.95 13.88
CA VAL A 288 -12.03 -24.41 13.79
C VAL A 288 -12.11 -25.87 13.36
N GLY A 289 -11.33 -26.26 12.35
CA GLY A 289 -11.29 -27.63 11.84
C GLY A 289 -10.84 -28.67 12.87
N VAL A 290 -9.77 -28.39 13.61
CA VAL A 290 -9.21 -29.28 14.63
C VAL A 290 -10.11 -29.31 15.88
N SER A 291 -10.50 -28.14 16.41
CA SER A 291 -11.30 -28.06 17.64
C SER A 291 -12.67 -28.74 17.48
N ALA A 292 -13.34 -28.58 16.33
CA ALA A 292 -14.60 -29.26 16.05
C ALA A 292 -14.46 -30.81 16.09
N VAL A 293 -13.40 -31.36 15.47
CA VAL A 293 -13.13 -32.80 15.46
C VAL A 293 -12.72 -33.32 16.84
N VAL A 294 -11.94 -32.55 17.62
CA VAL A 294 -11.55 -32.91 18.98
C VAL A 294 -12.75 -32.93 19.92
N VAL A 295 -13.59 -31.89 19.92
CA VAL A 295 -14.78 -31.80 20.79
C VAL A 295 -15.74 -32.97 20.54
N ASP A 296 -15.94 -33.37 19.29
CA ASP A 296 -16.80 -34.52 18.95
C ASP A 296 -16.20 -35.85 19.41
N ARG A 297 -14.90 -36.07 19.20
CA ARG A 297 -14.19 -37.26 19.70
C ARG A 297 -14.25 -37.38 21.23
N VAL A 298 -14.18 -36.25 21.95
CA VAL A 298 -14.33 -36.25 23.42
C VAL A 298 -15.77 -36.51 23.83
N ARG A 299 -16.77 -35.90 23.17
CA ARG A 299 -18.20 -36.16 23.42
C ARG A 299 -18.60 -37.62 23.17
N ALA A 300 -18.08 -38.23 22.10
CA ALA A 300 -18.32 -39.64 21.79
C ALA A 300 -17.66 -40.61 22.81
N ARG A 301 -16.58 -40.19 23.47
CA ARG A 301 -15.86 -40.99 24.48
C ARG A 301 -16.33 -40.77 25.92
N ARG A 302 -16.93 -39.62 26.24
CA ARG A 302 -17.41 -39.27 27.60
C ARG A 302 -18.88 -38.88 27.55
N ALA A 303 -19.76 -39.83 27.89
CA ALA A 303 -21.20 -39.66 27.93
C ALA A 303 -21.62 -38.35 28.62
N ALA A 304 -22.22 -37.43 27.84
CA ALA A 304 -22.85 -36.17 28.27
C ALA A 304 -22.02 -35.21 29.16
N SER A 305 -20.70 -35.38 29.32
CA SER A 305 -19.91 -34.51 30.21
C SER A 305 -19.74 -33.09 29.62
N ARG A 306 -19.97 -32.05 30.44
CA ARG A 306 -19.74 -30.63 30.05
C ARG A 306 -18.26 -30.23 30.04
N ALA A 307 -17.36 -31.05 30.59
CA ALA A 307 -15.92 -30.76 30.73
C ALA A 307 -15.22 -30.16 29.47
N PRO A 308 -15.35 -30.72 28.24
CA PRO A 308 -14.72 -30.11 27.07
C PRO A 308 -15.28 -28.73 26.69
N GLN A 309 -16.51 -28.39 27.09
CA GLN A 309 -17.05 -27.04 26.89
C GLN A 309 -16.49 -26.05 27.91
N LEU A 310 -16.25 -26.50 29.14
CA LEU A 310 -15.60 -25.69 30.18
C LEU A 310 -14.14 -25.39 29.82
N VAL A 311 -13.37 -26.37 29.36
CA VAL A 311 -11.97 -26.15 28.91
C VAL A 311 -11.91 -25.15 27.76
N VAL A 312 -12.79 -25.27 26.75
CA VAL A 312 -12.86 -24.31 25.65
C VAL A 312 -13.28 -22.92 26.12
N ALA A 313 -14.24 -22.82 27.05
CA ALA A 313 -14.63 -21.54 27.64
C ALA A 313 -13.50 -20.91 28.47
N SER A 314 -12.73 -21.70 29.22
CA SER A 314 -11.55 -21.21 29.94
C SER A 314 -10.46 -20.71 28.99
N ILE A 315 -10.19 -21.40 27.88
CA ILE A 315 -9.24 -20.91 26.86
C ILE A 315 -9.74 -19.62 26.22
N ALA A 316 -11.03 -19.53 25.87
CA ALA A 316 -11.63 -18.31 25.33
C ALA A 316 -11.57 -17.13 26.31
N VAL A 317 -11.83 -17.35 27.60
CA VAL A 317 -11.72 -16.32 28.65
C VAL A 317 -10.27 -15.90 28.88
N VAL A 318 -9.31 -16.84 28.85
CA VAL A 318 -7.87 -16.52 28.97
C VAL A 318 -7.37 -15.77 27.74
N ALA A 319 -7.79 -16.15 26.53
CA ALA A 319 -7.39 -15.47 25.29
C ALA A 319 -7.95 -14.04 25.21
N MET A 320 -9.25 -13.88 25.50
CA MET A 320 -9.91 -12.56 25.55
C MET A 320 -9.41 -11.70 26.72
N GLY A 321 -9.04 -12.32 27.85
CA GLY A 321 -8.37 -11.63 28.95
C GLY A 321 -6.95 -11.21 28.61
N ALA A 322 -6.19 -12.03 27.88
CA ALA A 322 -4.87 -11.67 27.38
C ALA A 322 -4.95 -10.54 26.34
N ALA A 323 -5.95 -10.51 25.46
CA ALA A 323 -6.18 -9.41 24.52
C ALA A 323 -6.59 -8.08 25.19
N LEU A 324 -6.83 -8.09 26.50
CA LEU A 324 -7.14 -6.91 27.34
C LEU A 324 -6.05 -6.65 28.40
N LEU A 325 -4.91 -7.38 28.34
CA LEU A 325 -3.81 -7.34 29.32
C LEU A 325 -2.42 -7.39 28.68
N LEU A 326 -2.30 -7.85 27.44
CA LEU A 326 -1.36 -7.25 26.50
C LEU A 326 -1.66 -5.75 26.47
N PRO A 327 -0.64 -4.88 26.48
CA PRO A 327 -0.79 -3.52 25.99
C PRO A 327 -1.43 -3.55 24.59
N GLY A 328 -2.04 -2.42 24.19
CA GLY A 328 -2.12 -2.17 22.75
C GLY A 328 -0.70 -2.09 22.18
N ALA A 329 -0.57 -2.05 20.86
CA ALA A 329 0.48 -1.20 20.33
C ALA A 329 0.03 0.25 20.63
N ASP A 330 0.26 0.69 21.87
CA ASP A 330 -0.10 2.02 22.35
C ASP A 330 0.90 3.02 21.74
N ALA A 331 0.70 3.34 20.46
CA ALA A 331 1.36 4.47 19.78
C ALA A 331 1.13 5.78 20.55
N ALA A 332 0.03 5.87 21.30
CA ALA A 332 -0.22 6.89 22.31
C ALA A 332 0.44 6.54 23.68
N GLY A 333 1.78 6.54 23.77
CA GLY A 333 2.42 6.28 25.08
C GLY A 333 3.94 6.12 25.20
N ALA A 334 4.75 6.42 24.18
CA ALA A 334 6.21 6.25 24.26
C ALA A 334 6.96 7.32 25.10
N ALA A 335 6.26 8.26 25.73
CA ALA A 335 6.82 9.26 26.66
C ALA A 335 7.40 8.60 27.93
N GLY A 336 8.59 8.00 27.80
CA GLY A 336 9.01 6.87 28.62
C GLY A 336 10.51 6.61 28.71
N ALA A 337 11.35 7.63 28.46
CA ALA A 337 12.79 7.65 28.74
C ALA A 337 13.68 6.70 27.89
N ALA A 338 13.72 6.94 26.58
CA ALA A 338 15.01 7.09 25.92
C ALA A 338 15.71 8.37 26.44
N GLY A 339 17.01 8.53 26.17
CA GLY A 339 17.75 9.71 26.63
C GLY A 339 17.52 10.91 25.72
N GLU A 340 16.44 11.67 25.95
CA GLU A 340 16.13 12.93 25.24
C GLU A 340 17.29 13.94 25.38
N THR A 341 18.21 13.90 24.42
CA THR A 341 18.82 15.12 23.90
C THR A 341 17.70 15.91 23.23
N ALA A 342 17.46 17.15 23.67
CA ALA A 342 16.58 18.06 22.94
C ALA A 342 17.05 18.15 21.48
N PRO A 343 16.12 18.30 20.51
CA PRO A 343 16.49 18.43 19.11
C PRO A 343 17.47 19.60 18.91
N PRO A 344 18.43 19.49 17.99
CA PRO A 344 19.28 20.62 17.64
C PRO A 344 18.43 21.79 17.13
N GLU A 345 18.73 23.00 17.61
CA GLU A 345 18.00 24.23 17.32
C GLU A 345 18.01 24.52 15.80
N GLY A 346 16.86 24.93 15.24
CA GLY A 346 16.71 25.31 13.83
C GLY A 346 16.34 24.18 12.85
N PHE A 347 16.30 22.92 13.30
CA PHE A 347 15.93 21.78 12.44
C PHE A 347 14.47 21.38 12.59
N LEU A 348 13.77 21.25 11.44
CA LEU A 348 12.39 20.77 11.39
C LEU A 348 12.19 19.40 12.07
N ARG A 349 10.98 19.20 12.61
CA ARG A 349 10.57 18.01 13.38
C ARG A 349 9.23 17.48 12.90
N ALA A 350 9.06 16.16 12.99
CA ALA A 350 7.75 15.53 13.01
C ALA A 350 7.27 15.43 14.47
N GLU A 351 6.22 16.17 14.85
CA GLU A 351 5.70 16.18 16.21
C GLU A 351 4.21 15.79 16.22
N GLY A 352 3.96 14.49 16.42
CA GLY A 352 2.62 13.92 16.31
C GLY A 352 2.12 14.00 14.86
N SER A 353 1.07 14.77 14.59
CA SER A 353 0.46 14.86 13.26
C SER A 353 0.89 16.10 12.44
N ILE A 354 1.86 16.89 12.92
CA ILE A 354 2.31 18.13 12.26
C ILE A 354 3.83 18.17 12.09
N ILE A 355 4.28 18.92 11.07
CA ILE A 355 5.68 19.35 10.96
C ILE A 355 5.84 20.64 11.78
N THR A 356 6.89 20.73 12.59
CA THR A 356 7.23 21.92 13.37
C THR A 356 8.68 22.35 13.12
N ASP A 357 9.03 23.54 13.57
CA ASP A 357 10.40 24.08 13.58
C ASP A 357 11.27 23.58 14.76
N GLY A 358 10.74 22.69 15.60
CA GLY A 358 11.38 22.25 16.85
C GLY A 358 11.40 23.29 17.98
N ALA A 359 10.90 24.51 17.76
CA ALA A 359 10.62 25.52 18.79
C ALA A 359 9.13 25.57 19.18
N GLY A 360 8.27 24.87 18.42
CA GLY A 360 6.84 24.74 18.69
C GLY A 360 5.96 25.61 17.77
N ASN A 361 6.48 26.05 16.64
CA ASN A 361 5.70 26.63 15.54
C ASN A 361 5.41 25.54 14.49
N GLN A 362 4.16 25.40 14.05
CA GLN A 362 3.79 24.53 12.93
C GLN A 362 4.27 25.13 11.61
N VAL A 363 4.90 24.32 10.76
CA VAL A 363 5.42 24.74 9.45
C VAL A 363 4.63 24.04 8.34
N LEU A 364 4.18 24.80 7.33
CA LEU A 364 3.57 24.24 6.13
C LEU A 364 4.57 24.34 4.97
N LEU A 365 5.08 23.19 4.52
CA LEU A 365 6.03 23.09 3.41
C LEU A 365 5.27 23.00 2.07
N ARG A 366 5.22 24.09 1.30
CA ARG A 366 4.52 24.18 0.00
C ARG A 366 5.45 24.67 -1.11
N GLY A 367 5.47 23.96 -2.22
CA GLY A 367 6.28 24.34 -3.39
C GLY A 367 6.25 23.33 -4.52
N ALA A 368 7.41 22.97 -5.08
CA ALA A 368 7.51 22.21 -6.33
C ALA A 368 8.60 21.11 -6.31
N ASN A 369 8.42 20.11 -7.18
CA ASN A 369 9.46 19.14 -7.52
C ASN A 369 10.43 19.74 -8.56
N VAL A 370 11.72 19.39 -8.45
CA VAL A 370 12.83 19.96 -9.23
C VAL A 370 13.65 18.83 -9.87
N ASN A 371 13.20 18.35 -11.03
CA ASN A 371 13.76 17.16 -11.70
C ASN A 371 15.12 17.37 -12.42
N GLN A 372 15.75 18.53 -12.28
CA GLN A 372 16.87 18.94 -13.13
C GLN A 372 18.20 18.23 -12.83
N LEU A 373 18.30 17.51 -11.70
CA LEU A 373 19.45 16.68 -11.35
C LEU A 373 19.24 15.18 -11.65
N VAL A 374 18.11 14.78 -12.25
CA VAL A 374 17.78 13.36 -12.51
C VAL A 374 18.55 12.83 -13.74
N ASP A 375 19.06 11.59 -13.65
CA ASP A 375 19.84 10.90 -14.70
C ASP A 375 18.94 10.25 -15.77
N PHE A 376 18.10 11.07 -16.40
CA PHE A 376 17.11 10.62 -17.37
C PHE A 376 17.70 9.97 -18.63
N TYR A 377 17.03 8.92 -19.09
CA TYR A 377 17.23 8.32 -20.40
C TYR A 377 16.94 9.31 -21.53
N GLN A 378 17.99 9.74 -22.22
CA GLN A 378 17.89 10.65 -23.35
C GLN A 378 17.48 9.93 -24.64
N HIS A 379 16.17 9.86 -24.93
CA HIS A 379 15.63 9.17 -26.12
C HIS A 379 16.14 9.77 -27.46
N GLN A 380 16.41 11.08 -27.51
CA GLN A 380 16.94 11.78 -28.69
C GLN A 380 18.29 12.42 -28.34
N ALA A 381 19.39 11.90 -28.91
CA ALA A 381 20.76 12.33 -28.57
C ALA A 381 21.07 13.84 -28.77
N ASP A 382 20.29 14.56 -29.59
CA ASP A 382 20.43 16.00 -29.81
C ASP A 382 19.45 16.86 -28.98
N VAL A 383 18.56 16.25 -28.18
CA VAL A 383 17.56 16.93 -27.33
C VAL A 383 17.84 16.62 -25.84
N PRO A 384 18.19 17.60 -25.00
CA PRO A 384 18.47 17.36 -23.57
C PRO A 384 17.27 16.78 -22.81
N ALA A 385 17.54 15.83 -21.90
CA ALA A 385 16.52 15.21 -21.05
C ALA A 385 16.25 16.00 -19.75
N THR A 386 17.17 16.88 -19.32
CA THR A 386 16.94 17.90 -18.29
C THR A 386 17.14 19.30 -18.85
N ARG A 387 16.66 20.31 -18.11
CA ARG A 387 17.03 21.72 -18.28
C ARG A 387 18.04 22.11 -17.19
N PRO A 388 18.89 23.14 -17.37
CA PRO A 388 19.75 23.62 -16.29
C PRO A 388 18.94 24.05 -15.07
N LEU A 389 19.48 23.84 -13.87
CA LEU A 389 19.03 24.45 -12.61
C LEU A 389 19.92 25.64 -12.27
N THR A 390 19.35 26.70 -11.70
CA THR A 390 20.03 27.98 -11.43
C THR A 390 19.46 28.67 -10.19
N GLU A 391 20.24 29.56 -9.57
CA GLU A 391 19.81 30.52 -8.53
C GLU A 391 18.51 31.27 -8.93
N ASP A 392 18.43 31.71 -10.20
CA ASP A 392 17.24 32.36 -10.78
C ASP A 392 15.94 31.52 -10.61
N ASP A 393 16.03 30.18 -10.57
CA ASP A 393 14.84 29.33 -10.31
C ASP A 393 14.35 29.41 -8.87
N TYR A 394 15.26 29.53 -7.91
CA TYR A 394 14.91 29.65 -6.49
C TYR A 394 14.36 31.05 -6.20
N ALA A 395 14.89 32.08 -6.88
CA ALA A 395 14.31 33.41 -6.90
C ALA A 395 12.87 33.40 -7.49
N ASP A 396 12.67 32.79 -8.66
CA ASP A 396 11.35 32.66 -9.30
C ASP A 396 10.36 31.86 -8.42
N MET A 397 10.81 30.77 -7.77
CA MET A 397 9.96 29.99 -6.83
C MET A 397 9.59 30.80 -5.58
N ALA A 398 10.50 31.62 -5.07
CA ALA A 398 10.21 32.56 -3.96
C ALA A 398 9.23 33.67 -4.39
N GLU A 399 9.24 34.15 -5.65
CA GLU A 399 8.22 35.07 -6.17
C GLU A 399 6.81 34.45 -6.21
N TYR A 400 6.69 33.12 -6.22
CA TYR A 400 5.41 32.41 -6.04
C TYR A 400 5.10 32.03 -4.59
N GLY A 401 5.94 32.44 -3.63
CA GLY A 401 5.75 32.16 -2.20
C GLY A 401 6.04 30.73 -1.78
N PHE A 402 6.71 29.94 -2.62
CA PHE A 402 7.10 28.58 -2.26
C PHE A 402 8.20 28.60 -1.20
N ASN A 403 8.10 27.71 -0.21
CA ASN A 403 9.09 27.56 0.86
C ASN A 403 9.71 26.15 0.92
N VAL A 404 9.43 25.27 -0.05
CA VAL A 404 10.07 23.97 -0.18
C VAL A 404 10.31 23.56 -1.63
N VAL A 405 11.40 22.85 -1.89
CA VAL A 405 11.62 22.05 -3.10
C VAL A 405 11.79 20.58 -2.74
N ARG A 406 11.16 19.68 -3.52
CA ARG A 406 11.55 18.26 -3.57
C ARG A 406 12.58 18.12 -4.68
N LEU A 407 13.86 18.10 -4.29
CA LEU A 407 14.99 18.05 -5.21
C LEU A 407 15.22 16.60 -5.62
N ASN A 408 14.80 16.26 -6.84
CA ASN A 408 14.80 14.89 -7.33
C ASN A 408 16.23 14.52 -7.77
N LEU A 409 16.83 13.55 -7.08
CA LEU A 409 18.19 13.05 -7.33
C LEU A 409 18.16 11.75 -8.16
N SER A 410 19.31 11.15 -8.45
CA SER A 410 19.38 9.78 -8.96
C SER A 410 20.54 9.01 -8.36
N TRP A 411 20.27 7.81 -7.85
CA TRP A 411 21.29 6.91 -7.31
C TRP A 411 22.37 6.58 -8.36
N SER A 412 22.02 6.54 -9.65
CA SER A 412 22.94 6.31 -10.76
C SER A 412 23.98 7.41 -10.96
N ALA A 413 23.60 8.67 -10.72
CA ALA A 413 24.50 9.82 -10.79
C ALA A 413 25.22 10.09 -9.45
N LEU A 414 24.58 9.76 -8.33
CA LEU A 414 25.15 9.90 -6.99
C LEU A 414 26.19 8.82 -6.67
N GLU A 415 25.94 7.54 -6.98
CA GLU A 415 26.86 6.41 -6.75
C GLU A 415 27.14 5.61 -8.04
N PRO A 416 27.77 6.23 -9.07
CA PRO A 416 28.05 5.56 -10.34
C PRO A 416 29.04 4.39 -10.20
N GLU A 417 29.95 4.45 -9.23
CA GLU A 417 30.79 3.32 -8.81
C GLU A 417 30.50 2.96 -7.34
N ARG A 418 29.95 1.75 -7.10
CA ARG A 418 29.59 1.23 -5.77
C ARG A 418 30.67 1.48 -4.72
N GLY A 419 30.29 2.15 -3.63
CA GLY A 419 31.15 2.57 -2.52
C GLY A 419 31.63 4.02 -2.61
N THR A 420 31.29 4.76 -3.68
CA THR A 420 31.86 6.09 -3.98
C THR A 420 30.78 7.07 -4.42
N LEU A 421 30.60 8.18 -3.70
CA LEU A 421 29.80 9.29 -4.17
C LEU A 421 30.52 10.05 -5.30
N ASP A 422 29.82 10.50 -6.33
CA ASP A 422 30.41 11.38 -7.35
C ASP A 422 30.50 12.84 -6.85
N PRO A 423 31.71 13.45 -6.85
CA PRO A 423 31.90 14.79 -6.31
C PRO A 423 31.44 15.92 -7.26
N GLU A 424 31.26 15.67 -8.55
CA GLU A 424 30.67 16.66 -9.47
C GLU A 424 29.14 16.63 -9.39
N TYR A 425 28.55 15.49 -9.00
CA TYR A 425 27.12 15.41 -8.69
C TYR A 425 26.80 16.00 -7.32
N LEU A 426 27.53 15.62 -6.28
CA LEU A 426 27.35 16.15 -4.92
C LEU A 426 27.43 17.69 -4.88
N SER A 427 28.42 18.29 -5.57
CA SER A 427 28.56 19.76 -5.68
C SER A 427 27.33 20.46 -6.27
N LYS A 428 26.51 19.78 -7.10
CA LYS A 428 25.26 20.35 -7.66
C LYS A 428 24.09 20.26 -6.68
N ILE A 429 24.15 19.32 -5.73
CA ILE A 429 23.23 19.23 -4.60
C ILE A 429 23.61 20.32 -3.58
N GLU A 430 24.91 20.49 -3.30
CA GLU A 430 25.44 21.58 -2.46
C GLU A 430 25.03 22.96 -3.01
N ASP A 431 25.25 23.23 -4.31
CA ASP A 431 24.81 24.47 -4.97
C ASP A 431 23.28 24.69 -4.82
N ALA A 432 22.48 23.64 -5.05
CA ALA A 432 21.02 23.72 -5.00
C ALA A 432 20.47 23.93 -3.58
N VAL A 433 21.03 23.28 -2.56
CA VAL A 433 20.69 23.49 -1.15
C VAL A 433 21.12 24.89 -0.70
N GLY A 434 22.26 25.40 -1.18
CA GLY A 434 22.70 26.77 -0.93
C GLY A 434 21.76 27.82 -1.50
N TRP A 435 21.25 27.66 -2.73
CA TRP A 435 20.19 28.52 -3.26
C TRP A 435 18.88 28.40 -2.47
N GLY A 436 18.63 27.23 -1.86
CA GLY A 436 17.57 27.05 -0.86
C GLY A 436 17.76 27.96 0.35
N GLU A 437 18.94 27.93 1.00
CA GLU A 437 19.28 28.82 2.14
C GLU A 437 19.14 30.31 1.75
N GLU A 438 19.74 30.72 0.63
CA GLU A 438 19.77 32.13 0.19
C GLU A 438 18.37 32.71 -0.12
N HIS A 439 17.39 31.86 -0.47
CA HIS A 439 16.01 32.25 -0.78
C HIS A 439 14.96 31.85 0.27
N GLY A 440 15.35 31.21 1.38
CA GLY A 440 14.41 30.76 2.42
C GLY A 440 13.57 29.54 2.04
N ILE A 441 14.06 28.73 1.10
CA ILE A 441 13.39 27.54 0.55
C ILE A 441 14.05 26.29 1.12
N TYR A 442 13.29 25.52 1.91
CA TYR A 442 13.73 24.21 2.40
C TYR A 442 13.94 23.21 1.25
N THR A 443 14.90 22.30 1.39
CA THR A 443 15.11 21.20 0.45
C THR A 443 14.71 19.86 1.09
N VAL A 444 13.80 19.14 0.46
CA VAL A 444 13.62 17.70 0.65
C VAL A 444 14.46 17.00 -0.42
N LEU A 445 15.47 16.24 -0.01
CA LEU A 445 16.32 15.46 -0.91
C LEU A 445 15.61 14.14 -1.23
N ASP A 446 15.21 13.93 -2.48
CA ASP A 446 14.48 12.74 -2.94
C ASP A 446 15.40 11.82 -3.74
N MET A 447 15.46 10.53 -3.38
CA MET A 447 16.14 9.51 -4.19
C MET A 447 15.24 9.03 -5.34
N HIS A 448 15.12 9.89 -6.35
CA HIS A 448 14.18 9.69 -7.45
C HIS A 448 14.49 8.44 -8.27
N GLN A 449 13.41 7.80 -8.75
CA GLN A 449 13.44 6.77 -9.78
C GLN A 449 12.07 6.71 -10.45
N ASP A 450 12.07 6.44 -11.74
CA ASP A 450 10.93 5.94 -12.49
C ASP A 450 11.31 4.64 -13.21
N GLY A 451 10.43 3.64 -13.20
CA GLY A 451 10.65 2.37 -13.89
C GLY A 451 11.99 1.66 -13.56
N TRP A 452 12.56 1.90 -12.37
CA TRP A 452 13.85 1.46 -11.82
C TRP A 452 15.15 2.02 -12.43
N TRP A 453 15.28 2.20 -13.75
CA TRP A 453 16.53 2.71 -14.36
C TRP A 453 16.42 3.30 -15.78
N ASN A 454 17.42 4.10 -16.16
CA ASN A 454 17.57 4.74 -17.48
C ASN A 454 17.92 3.81 -18.66
N GLY A 455 17.81 2.49 -18.51
CA GLY A 455 18.01 1.54 -19.61
C GLY A 455 16.72 1.23 -20.40
N PRO A 456 16.70 1.43 -21.72
CA PRO A 456 15.59 1.06 -22.59
C PRO A 456 15.59 -0.45 -22.91
N THR A 457 14.58 -0.89 -23.67
CA THR A 457 14.61 -2.22 -24.31
C THR A 457 15.86 -2.41 -25.19
N GLU A 458 16.60 -3.52 -24.99
CA GLU A 458 17.77 -3.84 -25.82
C GLU A 458 17.38 -4.13 -27.28
N GLU A 459 18.19 -3.67 -28.24
CA GLU A 459 17.93 -3.84 -29.67
C GLU A 459 17.77 -5.33 -30.05
N GLY A 460 16.62 -5.69 -30.62
CA GLY A 460 16.31 -7.06 -31.03
C GLY A 460 15.67 -7.94 -29.94
N THR A 461 15.37 -7.38 -28.76
CA THR A 461 14.46 -7.99 -27.78
C THR A 461 13.11 -8.29 -28.43
N VAL A 462 12.55 -9.47 -28.17
CA VAL A 462 11.20 -9.82 -28.64
C VAL A 462 10.25 -9.82 -27.45
N CYS A 463 9.57 -8.69 -27.24
CA CYS A 463 8.52 -8.57 -26.22
C CYS A 463 7.39 -9.60 -26.47
N ARG A 464 6.78 -10.06 -25.37
CA ARG A 464 5.74 -11.10 -25.40
C ARG A 464 4.40 -10.51 -25.87
N PRO A 465 3.47 -11.30 -26.42
CA PRO A 465 2.13 -10.82 -26.78
C PRO A 465 1.42 -10.19 -25.56
N GLY A 466 1.05 -8.91 -25.68
CA GLY A 466 0.50 -8.11 -24.59
C GLY A 466 1.50 -7.19 -23.88
N THR A 467 2.80 -7.31 -24.20
CA THR A 467 3.86 -6.38 -23.78
C THR A 467 4.54 -5.75 -24.99
N GLU A 468 5.13 -4.58 -24.80
CA GLU A 468 5.78 -3.79 -25.85
C GLU A 468 7.15 -3.24 -25.41
N GLU A 469 7.91 -2.73 -26.37
CA GLU A 469 9.20 -2.07 -26.12
C GLU A 469 8.98 -0.80 -25.29
N MET A 470 9.90 -0.49 -24.38
CA MET A 470 9.82 0.70 -23.51
C MET A 470 11.15 1.46 -23.53
N TRP A 471 11.06 2.74 -23.21
CA TRP A 471 12.22 3.59 -23.01
C TRP A 471 12.91 3.27 -21.69
N GLY A 472 14.11 3.82 -21.49
CA GLY A 472 14.64 3.98 -20.15
C GLY A 472 13.91 5.14 -19.45
N TYR A 473 14.06 5.20 -18.14
CA TYR A 473 13.62 6.33 -17.32
C TYR A 473 14.82 6.82 -16.51
N ASP A 474 14.94 6.48 -15.23
CA ASP A 474 15.97 7.04 -14.33
C ASP A 474 16.07 6.22 -13.02
N GLY A 475 16.91 6.65 -12.08
CA GLY A 475 17.02 6.05 -10.75
C GLY A 475 18.29 5.24 -10.50
N ALA A 476 18.22 3.91 -10.59
CA ALA A 476 19.27 3.03 -10.07
C ALA A 476 20.47 2.84 -11.04
N PRO A 477 21.72 2.74 -10.53
CA PRO A 477 22.89 2.49 -11.35
C PRO A 477 22.83 1.09 -12.00
N GLY A 478 23.50 0.96 -13.15
CA GLY A 478 23.61 -0.31 -13.87
C GLY A 478 24.26 -1.44 -13.07
N TRP A 479 25.07 -1.14 -12.04
CA TRP A 479 25.66 -2.15 -11.16
C TRP A 479 24.68 -2.70 -10.10
N ALA A 480 23.60 -1.97 -9.78
CA ALA A 480 22.54 -2.39 -8.86
C ALA A 480 21.35 -3.07 -9.56
N THR A 481 21.28 -2.97 -10.89
CA THR A 481 20.12 -3.38 -11.69
C THR A 481 20.17 -4.87 -12.06
N ILE A 482 19.62 -5.72 -11.20
CA ILE A 482 19.66 -7.20 -11.36
C ILE A 482 18.33 -7.72 -11.92
N THR A 483 18.26 -7.90 -13.24
CA THR A 483 17.03 -8.31 -13.96
C THR A 483 16.88 -9.83 -14.19
N ASP A 484 17.89 -10.65 -13.86
CA ASP A 484 17.89 -12.12 -14.07
C ASP A 484 17.53 -12.58 -15.50
N ASP A 485 17.95 -11.85 -16.55
CA ASP A 485 17.55 -12.06 -17.95
C ASP A 485 16.04 -11.85 -18.24
N ALA A 486 15.32 -11.09 -17.39
CA ALA A 486 13.98 -10.62 -17.71
C ALA A 486 14.01 -9.61 -18.88
N PRO A 487 13.06 -9.68 -19.83
CA PRO A 487 12.99 -8.73 -20.92
C PRO A 487 12.51 -7.36 -20.42
N ARG A 488 13.29 -6.30 -20.71
CA ARG A 488 12.89 -4.90 -20.51
C ARG A 488 11.81 -4.55 -21.54
N CYS A 489 10.57 -4.83 -21.18
CA CYS A 489 9.34 -4.51 -21.92
C CYS A 489 8.32 -3.96 -20.91
N GLN A 490 7.28 -3.27 -21.36
CA GLN A 490 6.20 -2.76 -20.51
C GLN A 490 4.85 -3.46 -20.76
N PHE A 491 3.97 -3.45 -19.76
CA PHE A 491 2.58 -3.91 -19.85
C PHE A 491 1.63 -2.78 -19.44
N THR A 492 1.02 -2.10 -20.41
CA THR A 492 0.07 -0.97 -20.17
C THR A 492 0.62 0.22 -19.37
N GLY A 493 1.92 0.27 -19.07
CA GLY A 493 2.60 1.34 -18.36
C GLY A 493 4.03 0.92 -17.98
N ARG A 494 4.95 1.87 -17.89
CA ARG A 494 6.40 1.63 -17.63
C ARG A 494 6.65 0.83 -16.34
N ASP A 495 5.82 1.05 -15.31
CA ASP A 495 5.99 0.51 -13.96
C ASP A 495 5.48 -0.93 -13.80
N ILE A 496 4.90 -1.49 -14.86
CA ILE A 496 4.46 -2.89 -14.94
C ILE A 496 5.38 -3.59 -15.95
N SER A 497 6.66 -3.69 -15.59
CA SER A 497 7.74 -4.18 -16.47
C SER A 497 8.35 -5.46 -15.92
N PRO A 498 8.39 -6.59 -16.66
CA PRO A 498 8.96 -7.84 -16.16
C PRO A 498 10.41 -7.74 -15.67
N ALA A 499 11.17 -6.76 -16.17
CA ALA A 499 12.54 -6.49 -15.75
C ALA A 499 12.62 -5.47 -14.59
N GLY A 500 11.76 -4.45 -14.57
CA GLY A 500 11.63 -3.53 -13.43
C GLY A 500 11.13 -4.27 -12.18
N ASP A 501 10.05 -5.04 -12.32
CA ASP A 501 9.50 -5.90 -11.27
C ASP A 501 10.56 -6.81 -10.65
N ARG A 502 11.47 -7.35 -11.49
CA ARG A 502 12.56 -8.23 -11.05
C ARG A 502 13.74 -7.45 -10.45
N ALA A 503 14.09 -6.28 -10.96
CA ALA A 503 15.12 -5.44 -10.36
C ALA A 503 14.71 -4.99 -8.95
N PHE A 504 13.50 -4.45 -8.80
CA PHE A 504 12.86 -4.22 -7.51
C PHE A 504 12.83 -5.50 -6.64
N GLN A 505 12.49 -6.65 -7.23
CA GLN A 505 12.41 -7.88 -6.43
C GLN A 505 13.77 -8.35 -5.88
N ASN A 506 14.84 -8.21 -6.66
CA ASN A 506 16.22 -8.45 -6.22
C ASN A 506 16.67 -7.41 -5.17
N PHE A 507 16.28 -6.15 -5.33
CA PHE A 507 16.52 -5.08 -4.36
C PHE A 507 15.83 -5.34 -3.01
N TYR A 508 14.54 -5.65 -2.99
CA TYR A 508 13.81 -5.99 -1.77
C TYR A 508 14.32 -7.26 -1.05
N PHE A 509 15.07 -8.13 -1.73
CA PHE A 509 15.73 -9.30 -1.12
C PHE A 509 17.25 -9.15 -0.95
N ASP A 510 17.80 -7.95 -1.18
CA ASP A 510 19.21 -7.60 -0.96
C ASP A 510 20.19 -8.51 -1.73
N THR A 511 19.81 -8.96 -2.94
CA THR A 511 20.66 -9.78 -3.81
C THR A 511 21.97 -9.04 -4.09
N ASP A 512 23.10 -9.72 -3.89
CA ASP A 512 24.46 -9.14 -3.99
C ASP A 512 24.67 -7.84 -3.18
N GLY A 513 23.84 -7.60 -2.15
CA GLY A 513 23.95 -6.49 -1.20
C GLY A 513 23.47 -5.14 -1.72
N VAL A 514 22.63 -5.09 -2.76
CA VAL A 514 22.20 -3.80 -3.37
C VAL A 514 21.33 -2.94 -2.44
N GLN A 515 20.54 -3.55 -1.54
CA GLN A 515 19.74 -2.81 -0.54
C GLN A 515 20.63 -2.27 0.57
N THR A 516 21.70 -3.01 0.91
CA THR A 516 22.74 -2.54 1.84
C THR A 516 23.44 -1.32 1.24
N ALA A 517 23.90 -1.40 -0.02
CA ALA A 517 24.61 -0.30 -0.66
C ALA A 517 23.75 0.98 -0.84
N PHE A 518 22.45 0.83 -1.10
CA PHE A 518 21.51 1.94 -1.14
C PHE A 518 21.41 2.67 0.21
N ALA A 519 21.26 1.91 1.31
CA ALA A 519 21.22 2.48 2.65
C ALA A 519 22.58 3.09 3.07
N GLU A 520 23.70 2.44 2.76
CA GLU A 520 25.05 3.01 2.96
C GLU A 520 25.22 4.35 2.20
N THR A 521 24.63 4.49 1.01
CA THR A 521 24.69 5.73 0.21
C THR A 521 23.79 6.82 0.79
N TRP A 522 22.62 6.46 1.37
CA TRP A 522 21.84 7.40 2.18
C TRP A 522 22.62 7.91 3.39
N GLY A 523 23.29 7.02 4.15
CA GLY A 523 24.14 7.42 5.26
C GLY A 523 25.30 8.35 4.84
N ARG A 524 25.92 8.10 3.68
CA ARG A 524 26.97 9.00 3.13
C ARG A 524 26.41 10.36 2.74
N LEU A 525 25.30 10.43 2.00
CA LEU A 525 24.69 11.69 1.58
C LEU A 525 24.23 12.50 2.80
N ALA A 526 23.59 11.86 3.77
CA ALA A 526 23.14 12.49 5.00
C ALA A 526 24.30 13.00 5.88
N ALA A 527 25.49 12.38 5.81
CA ALA A 527 26.67 12.84 6.53
C ALA A 527 27.19 14.21 6.03
N GLU A 528 27.09 14.50 4.73
CA GLU A 528 27.54 15.78 4.16
C GLU A 528 26.59 16.93 4.57
N PHE A 529 25.29 16.64 4.74
CA PHE A 529 24.25 17.59 5.15
C PHE A 529 23.87 17.53 6.64
N ALA A 530 24.60 16.80 7.49
CA ALA A 530 24.17 16.52 8.88
C ALA A 530 24.03 17.78 9.77
N ASP A 531 24.80 18.84 9.49
CA ASP A 531 24.75 20.12 10.20
C ASP A 531 23.85 21.18 9.47
N GLU A 532 23.15 20.82 8.39
CA GLU A 532 22.39 21.73 7.53
C GLU A 532 20.87 21.76 7.84
N PRO A 533 20.33 22.83 8.46
CA PRO A 533 18.91 22.94 8.81
C PRO A 533 17.97 23.20 7.62
N MET A 534 18.45 23.77 6.50
CA MET A 534 17.62 24.03 5.32
C MET A 534 17.33 22.76 4.51
N VAL A 535 18.03 21.65 4.77
CA VAL A 535 17.54 20.33 4.38
C VAL A 535 16.42 19.96 5.36
N ALA A 536 15.16 20.03 4.91
CA ALA A 536 14.00 19.60 5.70
C ALA A 536 14.06 18.09 6.00
N GLY A 537 14.52 17.30 5.03
CA GLY A 537 14.66 15.86 5.19
C GLY A 537 15.02 15.09 3.93
N PHE A 538 14.99 13.77 4.10
CA PHE A 538 15.38 12.77 3.10
C PHE A 538 14.15 11.94 2.71
N ASP A 539 13.72 11.96 1.44
CA ASP A 539 12.60 11.15 0.91
C ASP A 539 13.15 9.88 0.28
N LEU A 540 12.94 8.75 0.96
CA LEU A 540 13.88 7.62 0.92
C LEU A 540 13.97 6.91 -0.44
N ILE A 541 12.91 6.91 -1.24
CA ILE A 541 12.87 6.41 -2.62
C ILE A 541 11.51 6.75 -3.23
N ASN A 542 11.52 7.48 -4.35
CA ASN A 542 10.35 7.81 -5.15
C ASN A 542 9.57 6.57 -5.64
N GLU A 543 8.24 6.65 -5.56
CA GLU A 543 7.24 5.68 -6.00
C GLU A 543 7.70 4.21 -6.00
N PRO A 544 8.00 3.62 -4.82
CA PRO A 544 8.60 2.28 -4.72
C PRO A 544 7.83 1.23 -5.51
N GLY A 545 8.46 0.69 -6.55
CA GLY A 545 7.86 -0.30 -7.44
C GLY A 545 7.42 -1.57 -6.70
N PHE A 546 6.30 -2.15 -7.13
CA PHE A 546 5.63 -3.21 -6.37
C PHE A 546 6.29 -4.60 -6.51
N GLY A 547 7.09 -4.85 -7.55
CA GLY A 547 7.83 -6.10 -7.74
C GLY A 547 6.98 -7.37 -7.92
N GLU A 548 7.63 -8.53 -8.06
CA GLU A 548 6.92 -9.79 -8.37
C GLU A 548 6.05 -10.37 -7.23
N THR A 549 6.14 -9.86 -5.99
CA THR A 549 5.52 -10.51 -4.80
C THR A 549 4.74 -9.61 -3.84
N ALA A 550 4.18 -8.49 -4.32
CA ALA A 550 3.31 -7.62 -3.53
C ALA A 550 2.20 -8.40 -2.77
N PRO A 551 1.97 -8.13 -1.47
CA PRO A 551 2.49 -7.00 -0.68
C PRO A 551 3.75 -7.34 0.15
N VAL A 552 4.43 -8.46 -0.12
CA VAL A 552 5.66 -8.81 0.63
C VAL A 552 6.72 -7.74 0.40
N THR A 553 6.86 -7.29 -0.84
CA THR A 553 7.64 -6.14 -1.28
C THR A 553 7.10 -4.83 -0.70
N THR A 554 5.89 -4.41 -1.10
CA THR A 554 5.29 -3.10 -0.80
C THR A 554 5.06 -2.79 0.68
N SER A 555 5.10 -3.80 1.57
CA SER A 555 4.88 -3.59 3.00
C SER A 555 5.99 -4.11 3.91
N HIS A 556 6.40 -5.37 3.75
CA HIS A 556 7.34 -5.97 4.70
C HIS A 556 8.80 -5.67 4.33
N GLN A 557 9.16 -5.79 3.05
CA GLN A 557 10.52 -5.49 2.61
C GLN A 557 10.74 -3.98 2.43
N LEU A 558 9.73 -3.22 1.99
CA LEU A 558 9.78 -1.76 1.93
C LEU A 558 10.02 -1.16 3.32
N GLY A 559 9.26 -1.57 4.34
CA GLY A 559 9.50 -1.14 5.72
C GLY A 559 10.90 -1.50 6.26
N ARG A 560 11.49 -2.61 5.81
CA ARG A 560 12.86 -3.03 6.21
C ARG A 560 13.99 -2.35 5.43
N LEU A 561 13.70 -1.88 4.21
CA LEU A 561 14.55 -0.95 3.48
C LEU A 561 14.58 0.40 4.21
N TYR A 562 13.40 0.92 4.57
CA TYR A 562 13.28 2.20 5.28
C TYR A 562 13.94 2.17 6.67
N ASP A 563 13.67 1.15 7.48
CA ASP A 563 14.32 0.94 8.78
C ASP A 563 15.86 0.98 8.68
N ARG A 564 16.43 0.31 7.65
CA ARG A 564 17.88 0.31 7.41
C ARG A 564 18.41 1.66 6.91
N ALA A 565 17.69 2.34 6.00
CA ALA A 565 18.12 3.64 5.51
C ALA A 565 18.08 4.70 6.62
N ILE A 566 17.07 4.63 7.50
CA ILE A 566 16.97 5.44 8.72
C ILE A 566 18.13 5.13 9.66
N ASP A 567 18.44 3.87 9.95
CA ASP A 567 19.60 3.48 10.77
C ASP A 567 20.91 4.11 10.24
N GLU A 568 21.20 4.01 8.94
CA GLU A 568 22.42 4.59 8.32
C GLU A 568 22.43 6.13 8.35
N ILE A 569 21.27 6.79 8.13
CA ILE A 569 21.11 8.26 8.26
C ILE A 569 21.36 8.72 9.71
N ARG A 570 20.86 7.97 10.71
CA ARG A 570 21.06 8.30 12.13
C ARG A 570 22.46 7.93 12.64
N GLU A 571 23.10 6.87 12.14
CA GLU A 571 24.51 6.56 12.43
C GLU A 571 25.47 7.58 11.79
N ALA A 572 25.11 8.19 10.65
CA ALA A 572 25.79 9.36 10.09
C ALA A 572 25.66 10.62 10.94
N GLY A 573 24.68 10.67 11.86
CA GLY A 573 24.42 11.79 12.78
C GLY A 573 23.41 12.81 12.29
N ALA A 574 22.79 12.59 11.13
CA ALA A 574 21.87 13.54 10.48
C ALA A 574 20.51 13.61 11.20
N PRO A 575 20.13 14.78 11.77
CA PRO A 575 18.96 14.90 12.64
C PRO A 575 17.66 15.29 11.91
N GLN A 576 17.67 15.44 10.59
CA GLN A 576 16.52 15.89 9.78
C GLN A 576 15.33 14.91 9.79
N ILE A 577 14.19 15.33 9.24
CA ILE A 577 13.03 14.45 9.00
C ILE A 577 13.42 13.36 7.98
N VAL A 578 12.83 12.17 8.10
CA VAL A 578 12.84 11.17 7.04
C VAL A 578 11.44 10.98 6.49
N PHE A 579 11.26 11.29 5.20
CA PHE A 579 10.01 11.11 4.47
C PHE A 579 9.97 9.68 3.92
N PHE A 580 8.81 9.03 4.01
CA PHE A 580 8.64 7.65 3.55
C PHE A 580 7.33 7.45 2.80
N GLU A 581 7.42 6.75 1.67
CA GLU A 581 6.31 6.60 0.73
C GLU A 581 5.53 5.28 0.92
N PRO A 582 4.26 5.20 0.48
CA PRO A 582 3.64 3.94 0.10
C PRO A 582 4.25 3.43 -1.22
N SER A 583 3.91 2.23 -1.70
CA SER A 583 4.33 1.84 -3.06
C SER A 583 3.57 2.61 -4.15
N ILE A 584 4.09 2.62 -5.39
CA ILE A 584 3.48 3.22 -6.60
C ILE A 584 2.02 2.81 -6.86
N LEU A 585 1.53 1.75 -6.21
CA LEU A 585 0.11 1.40 -6.18
C LEU A 585 -0.76 2.53 -5.63
N TRP A 586 -0.23 3.39 -4.74
CA TRP A 586 -0.93 4.55 -4.22
C TRP A 586 -1.20 5.58 -5.33
N SER A 587 -0.18 5.97 -6.09
CA SER A 587 -0.28 6.91 -7.22
C SER A 587 -1.24 6.40 -8.30
N GLY A 588 -1.20 5.11 -8.61
CA GLY A 588 -2.06 4.48 -9.62
C GLY A 588 -3.52 4.23 -9.18
N LEU A 589 -3.82 4.15 -7.87
CA LEU A 589 -5.13 3.70 -7.35
C LEU A 589 -5.78 4.64 -6.31
N GLY A 590 -5.07 5.64 -5.80
CA GLY A 590 -5.47 6.47 -4.65
C GLY A 590 -5.35 5.78 -3.28
N PHE A 591 -4.77 4.58 -3.20
CA PHE A 591 -4.50 3.87 -1.94
C PHE A 591 -3.50 2.71 -2.11
N ASP A 592 -2.74 2.43 -1.06
CA ASP A 592 -1.96 1.20 -0.90
C ASP A 592 -1.96 0.75 0.57
N THR A 593 -1.41 -0.43 0.79
CA THR A 593 -0.91 -0.94 2.06
C THR A 593 0.21 -0.11 2.68
N GLY A 594 1.20 0.32 1.89
CA GLY A 594 2.45 0.92 2.38
C GLY A 594 3.23 -0.01 3.31
N PRO A 595 4.26 0.50 3.99
CA PRO A 595 5.00 -0.20 5.04
C PRO A 595 4.12 -0.82 6.14
N THR A 596 4.68 -1.72 6.94
CA THR A 596 4.01 -2.23 8.14
C THR A 596 4.15 -1.22 9.30
N PRO A 597 3.07 -0.76 9.95
CA PRO A 597 3.18 0.15 11.11
C PRO A 597 4.07 -0.40 12.22
N GLY A 598 5.00 0.42 12.70
CA GLY A 598 6.12 -0.02 13.55
C GLY A 598 7.20 -0.77 12.77
N PHE A 599 7.50 -0.35 11.52
CA PHE A 599 8.62 -0.89 10.75
C PHE A 599 9.97 -0.43 11.30
N THR A 600 10.02 0.74 11.94
CA THR A 600 11.18 1.34 12.59
C THR A 600 10.83 1.84 14.00
N SER A 601 11.83 2.39 14.71
CA SER A 601 11.69 3.07 16.00
C SER A 601 12.19 4.52 15.99
N ASP A 602 12.39 5.12 14.81
CA ASP A 602 12.59 6.56 14.69
C ASP A 602 11.23 7.27 14.66
N ASP A 603 11.05 8.23 15.57
CA ASP A 603 9.81 9.01 15.70
C ASP A 603 9.82 10.27 14.78
N ASN A 604 10.95 10.64 14.19
CA ASN A 604 11.11 11.87 13.38
C ASN A 604 10.91 11.60 11.88
N ILE A 605 9.78 10.97 11.55
CA ILE A 605 9.42 10.51 10.20
C ILE A 605 8.10 11.13 9.72
N VAL A 606 7.93 11.29 8.41
CA VAL A 606 6.72 11.84 7.77
C VAL A 606 6.21 10.90 6.68
N PHE A 607 4.91 10.66 6.62
CA PHE A 607 4.30 9.86 5.56
C PHE A 607 4.13 10.71 4.29
N SER A 608 4.76 10.28 3.19
CA SER A 608 4.84 10.99 1.90
C SER A 608 4.11 10.22 0.78
N PRO A 609 2.76 10.19 0.74
CA PRO A 609 2.01 9.63 -0.39
C PRO A 609 1.84 10.65 -1.51
N HIS A 610 1.81 10.17 -2.76
CA HIS A 610 1.51 11.00 -3.93
C HIS A 610 0.01 11.05 -4.20
N LEU A 611 -0.56 12.27 -4.24
CA LEU A 611 -2.00 12.50 -4.20
C LEU A 611 -2.59 12.79 -5.59
N TYR A 612 -2.42 11.81 -6.49
CA TYR A 612 -2.76 11.89 -7.92
C TYR A 612 -4.21 11.55 -8.31
N ALA A 613 -5.15 11.43 -7.37
CA ALA A 613 -6.55 11.09 -7.68
C ALA A 613 -7.19 12.05 -8.70
N GLU A 614 -7.97 11.48 -9.62
CA GLU A 614 -8.60 12.18 -10.76
C GLU A 614 -7.61 12.82 -11.76
N SER A 615 -6.30 12.58 -11.62
CA SER A 615 -5.26 13.09 -12.51
C SER A 615 -4.65 12.01 -13.40
N ILE A 616 -3.78 11.14 -12.87
CA ILE A 616 -3.08 10.07 -13.60
C ILE A 616 -3.39 8.68 -13.04
N THR A 617 -4.40 8.58 -12.16
CA THR A 617 -4.91 7.30 -11.65
C THR A 617 -5.45 6.42 -12.78
N MET A 618 -5.31 5.10 -12.65
CA MET A 618 -5.67 4.10 -13.67
C MET A 618 -7.14 4.21 -14.15
N ASP A 619 -8.05 4.75 -13.32
CA ASP A 619 -9.42 5.04 -13.74
C ASP A 619 -9.55 6.11 -14.82
N ARG A 620 -8.68 7.12 -14.81
CA ARG A 620 -8.67 8.23 -15.78
C ARG A 620 -8.35 7.71 -17.18
N ASP A 621 -7.30 6.89 -17.29
CA ASP A 621 -6.88 6.23 -18.53
C ASP A 621 -7.92 5.23 -19.04
N LEU A 622 -8.56 4.49 -18.14
CA LEU A 622 -9.63 3.55 -18.49
C LEU A 622 -10.97 4.24 -18.79
N GLY A 623 -11.10 5.54 -18.54
CA GLY A 623 -12.32 6.31 -18.73
C GLY A 623 -13.49 5.84 -17.85
N ILE A 624 -13.19 5.34 -16.66
CA ILE A 624 -14.18 4.87 -15.66
C ILE A 624 -14.34 5.90 -14.52
N PRO A 625 -15.37 5.80 -13.66
CA PRO A 625 -15.47 6.69 -12.50
C PRO A 625 -14.29 6.50 -11.54
N PRO A 626 -13.81 7.56 -10.86
CA PRO A 626 -12.59 7.53 -10.05
C PRO A 626 -12.54 6.39 -9.02
N ILE A 627 -11.38 5.76 -8.81
CA ILE A 627 -11.21 4.75 -7.75
C ILE A 627 -11.36 5.41 -6.37
N VAL A 628 -10.80 6.61 -6.22
CA VAL A 628 -10.90 7.52 -5.07
C VAL A 628 -11.08 8.95 -5.63
N SER A 629 -11.81 9.83 -4.95
CA SER A 629 -11.91 11.26 -5.34
C SER A 629 -10.77 12.10 -4.73
N ILE A 630 -10.57 13.32 -5.24
CA ILE A 630 -9.57 14.28 -4.71
C ILE A 630 -9.75 14.48 -3.19
N GLU A 631 -10.98 14.65 -2.71
CA GLU A 631 -11.27 14.89 -1.29
C GLU A 631 -10.99 13.62 -0.45
N ARG A 632 -11.31 12.44 -0.99
CA ARG A 632 -11.16 11.18 -0.28
C ARG A 632 -9.72 10.71 -0.19
N GLN A 633 -8.85 10.98 -1.15
CA GLN A 633 -7.43 10.59 -1.01
C GLN A 633 -6.79 11.24 0.24
N PHE A 634 -7.17 12.46 0.59
CA PHE A 634 -6.78 13.08 1.88
C PHE A 634 -7.44 12.40 3.10
N GLU A 635 -8.66 11.86 3.01
CA GLU A 635 -9.24 11.01 4.08
C GLU A 635 -8.45 9.70 4.26
N LEU A 636 -7.96 9.11 3.18
CA LEU A 636 -7.23 7.83 3.19
C LEU A 636 -5.77 7.99 3.61
N ALA A 637 -5.10 9.06 3.13
CA ALA A 637 -3.74 9.42 3.49
C ALA A 637 -3.64 9.77 4.98
N GLN A 638 -4.52 10.65 5.48
CA GLN A 638 -4.55 11.00 6.92
C GLN A 638 -4.78 9.76 7.77
N ARG A 639 -5.75 8.91 7.41
CA ARG A 639 -6.05 7.65 8.12
C ARG A 639 -4.88 6.66 8.13
N VAL A 640 -3.91 6.78 7.23
CA VAL A 640 -2.68 5.99 7.23
C VAL A 640 -1.60 6.67 8.07
N ALA A 641 -1.43 7.99 7.96
CA ALA A 641 -0.57 8.77 8.86
C ALA A 641 -0.95 8.58 10.34
N ASP A 642 -2.26 8.64 10.66
CA ASP A 642 -2.84 8.38 11.99
C ASP A 642 -2.54 6.96 12.53
N ILE A 643 -2.32 5.99 11.64
CA ILE A 643 -2.00 4.59 12.02
C ILE A 643 -0.52 4.43 12.39
N TYR A 644 0.36 5.27 11.85
CA TYR A 644 1.76 5.39 12.31
C TYR A 644 1.88 6.35 13.51
N GLY A 645 1.04 7.39 13.58
CA GLY A 645 1.12 8.46 14.57
C GLY A 645 2.01 9.64 14.14
N VAL A 646 2.09 9.89 12.83
CA VAL A 646 3.07 10.78 12.17
C VAL A 646 2.39 11.86 11.31
N PRO A 647 3.10 12.91 10.86
CA PRO A 647 2.54 13.91 9.96
C PRO A 647 2.34 13.37 8.54
N LEU A 648 1.51 14.09 7.77
CA LEU A 648 1.25 13.85 6.35
C LEU A 648 1.82 15.03 5.53
N TRP A 649 2.49 14.72 4.43
CA TRP A 649 2.94 15.68 3.41
C TRP A 649 2.79 15.05 2.03
N SER A 650 2.43 15.79 1.00
CA SER A 650 2.25 15.21 -0.35
C SER A 650 3.47 15.45 -1.22
N GLY A 651 4.38 14.47 -1.30
CA GLY A 651 5.61 14.54 -2.09
C GLY A 651 5.39 14.89 -3.57
N GLU A 652 4.29 14.40 -4.15
CA GLU A 652 3.82 14.81 -5.48
C GLU A 652 2.31 14.93 -5.58
N TYR A 653 1.90 15.81 -6.48
CA TYR A 653 0.57 15.91 -7.09
C TYR A 653 0.69 16.79 -8.33
N GLY A 654 -0.26 16.71 -9.27
CA GLY A 654 -0.24 17.53 -10.48
C GLY A 654 -1.50 17.35 -11.31
N TYR A 655 -1.88 18.36 -12.09
CA TYR A 655 -3.09 18.33 -12.94
C TYR A 655 -2.84 18.90 -14.33
N TRP A 656 -2.93 18.04 -15.34
CA TRP A 656 -2.73 18.41 -16.75
C TRP A 656 -4.04 18.64 -17.48
N GLY A 657 -4.04 19.65 -18.36
CA GLY A 657 -5.08 19.91 -19.34
C GLY A 657 -4.96 18.99 -20.55
N SER A 658 -5.97 19.02 -21.41
CA SER A 658 -6.05 18.22 -22.63
C SER A 658 -5.01 18.63 -23.70
N GLU A 659 -4.61 17.71 -24.60
CA GLU A 659 -3.73 18.01 -25.75
C GLU A 659 -4.23 19.15 -26.67
N ALA A 660 -5.54 19.45 -26.61
CA ALA A 660 -6.19 20.49 -27.38
C ALA A 660 -6.23 21.86 -26.66
N SER A 661 -5.70 21.95 -25.44
CA SER A 661 -5.54 23.19 -24.69
C SER A 661 -4.38 24.04 -25.23
N ASN A 662 -4.42 25.34 -24.98
CA ASN A 662 -3.22 26.17 -25.15
C ASN A 662 -2.31 25.95 -23.94
N TRP A 663 -1.06 25.58 -24.16
CA TRP A 663 -0.02 25.45 -23.11
C TRP A 663 -0.29 24.41 -22.00
N GLY A 664 -1.21 23.47 -22.19
CA GLY A 664 -1.37 22.32 -21.27
C GLY A 664 -2.19 22.60 -20.00
N GLU A 665 -2.88 23.74 -19.92
CA GLU A 665 -3.87 24.05 -18.87
C GLU A 665 -5.26 24.30 -19.48
N ASP A 666 -6.32 23.78 -18.84
CA ASP A 666 -7.71 24.07 -19.22
C ASP A 666 -8.64 24.11 -17.99
N THR A 667 -9.92 24.40 -18.20
CA THR A 667 -10.89 24.56 -17.10
C THR A 667 -11.09 23.27 -16.29
N ASP A 668 -10.79 22.08 -16.83
CA ASP A 668 -10.87 20.81 -16.10
C ASP A 668 -9.63 20.56 -15.23
N SER A 669 -8.44 20.96 -15.68
CA SER A 669 -7.23 20.93 -14.82
C SER A 669 -7.30 21.97 -13.71
N LEU A 670 -7.70 23.21 -14.03
CA LEU A 670 -7.89 24.28 -13.05
C LEU A 670 -8.98 23.92 -12.02
N SER A 671 -10.10 23.33 -12.44
CA SER A 671 -11.16 22.90 -11.52
C SER A 671 -10.78 21.72 -10.62
N ARG A 672 -9.78 20.92 -11.01
CA ARG A 672 -9.21 19.85 -10.16
C ARG A 672 -8.16 20.40 -9.20
N LEU A 673 -7.29 21.31 -9.66
CA LEU A 673 -6.28 21.93 -8.80
C LEU A 673 -6.90 22.80 -7.69
N ASN A 674 -7.98 23.55 -7.97
CA ASN A 674 -8.71 24.27 -6.91
C ASN A 674 -9.23 23.30 -5.84
N ARG A 675 -9.96 22.23 -6.22
CA ARG A 675 -10.43 21.20 -5.25
C ARG A 675 -9.31 20.60 -4.41
N TYR A 676 -8.12 20.45 -4.98
CA TYR A 676 -6.94 20.01 -4.24
C TYR A 676 -6.47 21.07 -3.24
N ALA A 677 -6.31 22.32 -3.68
CA ALA A 677 -5.93 23.46 -2.84
C ALA A 677 -6.92 23.68 -1.68
N ASP A 678 -8.23 23.69 -1.96
CA ASP A 678 -9.32 23.76 -0.99
C ASP A 678 -9.13 22.67 0.10
N THR A 679 -8.88 21.42 -0.32
CA THR A 679 -8.72 20.29 0.61
C THR A 679 -7.38 20.32 1.35
N GLU A 680 -6.32 20.84 0.73
CA GLU A 680 -5.00 21.02 1.37
C GLU A 680 -5.09 22.06 2.50
N ASP A 681 -5.89 23.11 2.32
CA ASP A 681 -6.16 24.15 3.34
C ASP A 681 -7.11 23.64 4.43
N GLU A 682 -8.22 22.97 4.08
CA GLU A 682 -9.12 22.31 5.06
C GLU A 682 -8.37 21.36 6.01
N ARG A 683 -7.24 20.80 5.57
CA ARG A 683 -6.40 19.88 6.34
C ARG A 683 -5.13 20.51 6.92
N MET A 684 -4.82 21.77 6.60
CA MET A 684 -3.59 22.47 6.99
C MET A 684 -2.33 21.66 6.64
N LEU A 685 -2.25 21.20 5.39
CA LEU A 685 -1.15 20.37 4.87
C LEU A 685 -0.18 21.16 3.97
N GLY A 686 0.97 20.55 3.72
CA GLY A 686 1.93 20.96 2.70
C GLY A 686 2.10 19.90 1.60
N SER A 687 2.72 20.31 0.49
CA SER A 687 2.93 19.48 -0.69
C SER A 687 4.03 20.02 -1.62
N ALA A 688 4.49 19.21 -2.57
CA ALA A 688 5.30 19.66 -3.70
C ALA A 688 4.64 19.33 -5.05
N TYR A 689 4.38 20.34 -5.87
CA TYR A 689 3.74 20.19 -7.18
C TYR A 689 4.69 19.56 -8.21
N TRP A 690 4.23 18.55 -8.96
CA TRP A 690 4.95 17.94 -10.07
C TRP A 690 4.62 18.66 -11.39
N VAL A 691 5.51 19.47 -11.98
CA VAL A 691 6.92 19.74 -11.66
C VAL A 691 7.28 21.18 -12.05
N TRP A 692 8.33 21.78 -11.47
CA TRP A 692 8.76 23.15 -11.75
C TRP A 692 9.12 23.36 -13.24
N LYS A 693 10.09 22.57 -13.73
CA LYS A 693 10.54 22.51 -15.12
C LYS A 693 10.56 21.07 -15.61
N GLN A 694 10.31 20.88 -16.89
CA GLN A 694 10.41 19.61 -17.60
C GLN A 694 11.00 19.89 -18.99
N ALA A 695 11.83 18.97 -19.50
CA ALA A 695 12.53 19.16 -20.77
C ALA A 695 11.81 18.50 -21.96
N CYS A 696 12.16 18.91 -23.18
CA CYS A 696 11.66 18.28 -24.40
C CYS A 696 12.25 16.90 -24.73
N GLY A 697 13.32 16.47 -24.04
CA GLY A 697 13.93 15.13 -24.19
C GLY A 697 13.68 14.19 -23.00
N ASP A 698 12.91 14.67 -22.02
CA ASP A 698 12.52 13.99 -20.78
C ASP A 698 11.61 12.77 -21.10
N PRO A 699 11.89 11.56 -20.58
CA PRO A 699 11.16 10.35 -20.96
C PRO A 699 9.74 10.28 -20.35
N GLN A 700 9.45 11.05 -19.30
CA GLN A 700 8.13 11.24 -18.71
C GLN A 700 7.26 12.16 -19.59
N ASN A 701 7.84 13.21 -20.16
CA ASN A 701 7.18 14.16 -21.06
C ASN A 701 6.72 13.52 -22.38
N GLY A 702 7.51 12.57 -22.89
CA GLY A 702 7.31 12.02 -24.23
C GLY A 702 7.69 12.98 -25.36
N ILE A 703 7.44 12.57 -26.60
CA ILE A 703 7.69 13.40 -27.80
C ILE A 703 6.46 14.28 -28.04
N GLY A 704 6.53 15.52 -27.55
CA GLY A 704 5.48 16.53 -27.69
C GLY A 704 5.97 17.85 -28.33
N PRO A 705 5.07 18.82 -28.55
CA PRO A 705 5.43 20.18 -28.94
C PRO A 705 6.02 21.01 -27.78
N TYR A 706 5.77 20.62 -26.53
CA TYR A 706 6.22 21.33 -25.34
C TYR A 706 6.80 20.38 -24.26
N GLY A 707 7.63 20.94 -23.38
CA GLY A 707 7.96 20.37 -22.06
C GLY A 707 6.89 20.80 -21.04
N ASN A 708 6.20 19.85 -20.39
CA ASN A 708 4.84 20.02 -19.84
C ASN A 708 4.76 20.40 -18.33
N ALA A 709 5.67 21.25 -17.87
CA ALA A 709 5.80 21.68 -16.46
C ALA A 709 4.97 22.92 -16.10
N LEU A 710 5.26 23.56 -14.96
CA LEU A 710 4.82 24.93 -14.66
C LEU A 710 5.54 25.95 -15.57
N MET A 711 6.87 25.85 -15.65
CA MET A 711 7.73 26.64 -16.54
C MET A 711 7.96 25.89 -17.85
N MET A 712 7.21 26.27 -18.88
CA MET A 712 7.06 25.55 -20.15
C MET A 712 8.25 25.72 -21.10
N GLN A 713 8.57 24.69 -21.91
CA GLN A 713 9.57 24.76 -22.99
C GLN A 713 8.92 24.54 -24.37
N GLU A 714 9.34 25.29 -25.40
CA GLU A 714 8.92 25.18 -26.81
C GLU A 714 9.84 24.23 -27.59
N CYS A 715 9.39 23.01 -27.90
CA CYS A 715 10.28 21.95 -28.43
C CYS A 715 10.71 22.13 -29.89
N GLU A 716 10.04 22.96 -30.70
CA GLU A 716 10.55 23.32 -32.04
C GLU A 716 11.81 24.23 -31.95
N THR A 717 11.96 24.98 -30.85
CA THR A 717 13.04 25.99 -30.71
C THR A 717 14.05 25.67 -29.60
N GLY A 718 13.66 24.84 -28.62
CA GLY A 718 14.40 24.61 -27.38
C GLY A 718 14.32 25.76 -26.36
N GLY A 719 13.63 26.85 -26.68
CA GLY A 719 13.50 28.03 -25.83
C GLY A 719 12.30 27.99 -24.87
N GLU A 720 12.19 29.04 -24.05
CA GLU A 720 11.09 29.24 -23.11
C GLU A 720 9.74 29.46 -23.82
N ALA A 721 8.68 28.87 -23.25
CA ALA A 721 7.29 29.12 -23.59
C ALA A 721 6.58 29.85 -22.42
N PRO A 722 5.39 30.46 -22.62
CA PRO A 722 4.64 31.06 -21.53
C PRO A 722 4.34 30.05 -20.41
N PRO A 723 4.55 30.39 -19.13
CA PRO A 723 4.28 29.49 -18.02
C PRO A 723 2.78 29.27 -17.82
N LYS A 724 2.43 28.21 -17.07
CA LYS A 724 1.04 27.86 -16.73
C LYS A 724 0.48 28.79 -15.64
N ALA A 725 0.22 30.03 -16.05
CA ALA A 725 -0.17 31.11 -15.17
C ALA A 725 -1.45 30.81 -14.35
N GLY A 726 -2.41 30.09 -14.91
CA GLY A 726 -3.63 29.72 -14.18
C GLY A 726 -3.40 28.66 -13.11
N LEU A 727 -2.43 27.75 -13.30
CA LEU A 727 -2.01 26.83 -12.23
C LEU A 727 -1.20 27.58 -11.17
N LEU A 728 -0.26 28.43 -11.58
CA LEU A 728 0.59 29.21 -10.68
C LEU A 728 -0.23 30.14 -9.76
N GLU A 729 -1.29 30.78 -10.27
CA GLU A 729 -2.22 31.62 -9.50
C GLU A 729 -2.90 30.87 -8.33
N ILE A 730 -3.13 29.56 -8.46
CA ILE A 730 -3.72 28.71 -7.42
C ILE A 730 -2.63 28.17 -6.46
N LEU A 731 -1.44 27.88 -6.98
CA LEU A 731 -0.30 27.39 -6.20
C LEU A 731 0.31 28.48 -5.32
N SER A 732 0.34 29.73 -5.80
CA SER A 732 0.91 30.88 -5.08
C SER A 732 -0.07 31.55 -4.11
N ARG A 733 -1.21 30.91 -3.78
CA ARG A 733 -2.22 31.47 -2.86
C ARG A 733 -1.65 31.74 -1.47
N ALA A 734 -2.24 32.67 -0.73
CA ALA A 734 -1.81 33.04 0.61
C ALA A 734 -1.85 31.85 1.60
N TYR A 735 -0.81 31.69 2.42
CA TYR A 735 -0.76 30.63 3.45
C TYR A 735 0.24 30.96 4.56
N PRO A 736 0.05 30.42 5.79
CA PRO A 736 1.06 30.47 6.84
C PRO A 736 2.23 29.54 6.50
N GLN A 737 3.40 30.12 6.23
CA GLN A 737 4.67 29.39 6.10
C GLN A 737 5.10 28.87 7.49
N SER A 738 4.93 29.68 8.53
CA SER A 738 5.11 29.33 9.94
C SER A 738 3.96 29.86 10.81
N ALA A 739 3.48 29.05 11.76
CA ALA A 739 2.31 29.32 12.59
C ALA A 739 2.56 28.97 14.08
N PRO A 740 2.46 29.93 15.02
CA PRO A 740 2.69 29.68 16.44
C PRO A 740 1.78 28.60 17.05
N GLY A 741 2.38 27.55 17.62
CA GLY A 741 1.66 26.39 18.12
C GLY A 741 1.06 25.55 16.99
N VAL A 742 -0.26 25.41 16.99
CA VAL A 742 -0.99 24.54 16.05
C VAL A 742 -2.15 25.29 15.41
N LEU A 743 -2.33 25.12 14.10
CA LEU A 743 -3.48 25.63 13.34
C LEU A 743 -4.74 24.80 13.63
N SER A 744 -5.90 25.44 13.57
CA SER A 744 -7.21 24.81 13.71
C SER A 744 -8.17 25.09 12.56
N SER A 745 -7.85 26.05 11.70
CA SER A 745 -8.49 26.27 10.40
C SER A 745 -7.57 27.07 9.48
N LEU A 746 -7.64 26.78 8.19
CA LEU A 746 -7.06 27.56 7.09
C LEU A 746 -8.03 27.49 5.90
N GLU A 747 -8.28 28.62 5.25
CA GLU A 747 -9.02 28.76 3.99
C GLU A 747 -8.38 29.90 3.19
N ALA A 748 -8.09 29.72 1.90
CA ALA A 748 -7.42 30.76 1.09
C ALA A 748 -7.82 30.75 -0.40
N GLU A 749 -8.06 31.93 -0.97
CA GLU A 749 -8.29 32.15 -2.41
C GLU A 749 -7.44 33.34 -2.89
N GLY A 750 -6.36 33.06 -3.65
CA GLY A 750 -5.45 34.09 -4.13
C GLY A 750 -4.75 34.85 -2.99
N ALA A 751 -5.07 36.14 -2.83
CA ALA A 751 -4.53 36.99 -1.75
C ALA A 751 -5.40 37.01 -0.47
N VAL A 752 -6.58 36.40 -0.49
CA VAL A 752 -7.45 36.25 0.68
C VAL A 752 -7.03 35.00 1.44
N VAL A 753 -6.79 35.13 2.74
CA VAL A 753 -6.60 34.02 3.67
C VAL A 753 -7.38 34.28 4.95
N ASP A 754 -7.99 33.23 5.50
CA ASP A 754 -8.61 33.18 6.82
C ASP A 754 -7.96 32.03 7.61
N LEU A 755 -7.28 32.35 8.73
CA LEU A 755 -6.63 31.33 9.57
C LEU A 755 -6.89 31.52 11.07
N THR A 756 -6.96 30.40 11.79
CA THR A 756 -7.05 30.33 13.25
C THR A 756 -6.01 29.35 13.78
N GLY A 757 -5.33 29.70 14.86
CA GLY A 757 -4.39 28.82 15.56
C GLY A 757 -4.38 29.03 17.07
N THR A 758 -3.56 28.26 17.77
CA THR A 758 -3.37 28.38 19.23
C THR A 758 -1.93 28.10 19.64
N ALA A 759 -1.27 29.12 20.21
CA ALA A 759 0.07 29.03 20.75
C ALA A 759 0.02 28.72 22.26
N ALA A 760 0.70 27.65 22.69
CA ALA A 760 0.75 27.25 24.11
C ALA A 760 1.74 28.08 24.95
N GLU A 761 2.84 28.51 24.31
CA GLU A 761 3.75 29.54 24.80
C GLU A 761 3.84 30.67 23.77
N ARG A 762 4.43 31.81 24.16
CA ARG A 762 4.49 32.99 23.30
C ARG A 762 5.63 32.89 22.29
N SER A 763 5.31 32.66 21.02
CA SER A 763 6.22 32.79 19.88
C SER A 763 6.11 34.18 19.20
N CYS A 764 7.08 34.52 18.36
CA CYS A 764 7.07 35.71 17.50
C CYS A 764 7.26 35.38 16.01
N ASP A 765 7.05 34.12 15.66
CA ASP A 765 7.54 33.50 14.44
C ASP A 765 6.34 33.07 13.55
N LEU A 766 5.23 33.80 13.65
CA LEU A 766 4.16 33.77 12.65
C LEU A 766 4.69 34.42 11.38
N GLU A 767 4.55 33.72 10.26
CA GLU A 767 4.92 34.19 8.94
C GLU A 767 3.89 33.70 7.91
N VAL A 768 3.21 34.64 7.26
CA VAL A 768 2.15 34.38 6.29
C VAL A 768 2.52 35.02 4.96
N TRP A 769 2.64 34.20 3.92
CA TRP A 769 2.76 34.66 2.55
C TRP A 769 1.41 35.19 2.05
N VAL A 770 1.44 36.32 1.34
CA VAL A 770 0.29 36.87 0.61
C VAL A 770 0.75 37.34 -0.78
N PRO A 771 0.25 36.77 -1.89
CA PRO A 771 0.68 37.13 -3.24
C PRO A 771 0.16 38.52 -3.68
N GLY A 772 0.92 39.19 -4.54
CA GLY A 772 0.44 40.35 -5.30
C GLY A 772 0.98 41.71 -4.86
N THR A 773 0.75 42.73 -5.70
CA THR A 773 1.41 44.05 -5.59
C THR A 773 0.67 45.08 -4.71
N ALA A 774 -0.36 44.67 -3.98
CA ALA A 774 -1.08 45.51 -3.04
C ALA A 774 -0.75 45.11 -1.60
N GLU A 775 -0.42 46.08 -0.74
CA GLU A 775 -0.24 45.82 0.69
C GLU A 775 -1.57 45.29 1.28
N PRO A 776 -1.57 44.10 1.91
CA PRO A 776 -2.80 43.50 2.42
C PRO A 776 -3.37 44.28 3.60
N ASP A 777 -4.69 44.45 3.65
CA ASP A 777 -5.37 44.97 4.84
C ASP A 777 -5.64 43.78 5.79
N VAL A 778 -4.93 43.74 6.92
CA VAL A 778 -4.86 42.57 7.82
C VAL A 778 -5.68 42.81 9.09
N GLU A 779 -6.79 42.09 9.25
CA GLU A 779 -7.49 42.00 10.53
C GLU A 779 -6.89 40.88 11.39
N VAL A 780 -6.67 41.13 12.69
CA VAL A 780 -6.11 40.14 13.62
C VAL A 780 -6.81 40.11 14.98
N THR A 781 -6.86 38.93 15.59
CA THR A 781 -7.18 38.73 17.02
C THR A 781 -6.07 37.90 17.66
N GLY A 782 -5.68 38.22 18.89
CA GLY A 782 -4.62 37.49 19.62
C GLY A 782 -3.18 37.83 19.21
N ILE A 783 -2.96 38.26 17.96
CA ILE A 783 -1.64 38.62 17.42
C ILE A 783 -1.21 40.01 17.90
N THR A 784 0.10 40.17 18.13
CA THR A 784 0.76 41.42 18.55
C THR A 784 2.04 41.66 17.75
N LYS A 785 2.42 42.92 17.51
CA LYS A 785 3.48 43.31 16.56
C LYS A 785 3.23 42.80 15.12
N VAL A 786 2.07 43.06 14.55
CA VAL A 786 1.87 42.78 13.12
C VAL A 786 2.74 43.72 12.29
N GLU A 787 3.58 43.17 11.42
CA GLU A 787 4.44 43.92 10.50
C GLU A 787 4.31 43.33 9.08
N THR A 788 3.92 44.17 8.11
CA THR A 788 3.82 43.88 6.67
C THR A 788 5.15 44.22 5.97
N THR A 789 5.69 43.30 5.19
CA THR A 789 6.94 43.50 4.42
C THR A 789 6.73 43.17 2.94
N GLU A 790 6.99 44.14 2.06
CA GLU A 790 7.02 43.96 0.61
C GLU A 790 8.21 43.06 0.23
N VAL A 791 7.95 41.98 -0.48
CA VAL A 791 8.95 41.01 -0.98
C VAL A 791 8.74 40.79 -2.49
N PRO A 792 9.68 40.14 -3.19
CA PRO A 792 9.44 39.71 -4.57
C PRO A 792 8.13 38.91 -4.68
N GLY A 793 7.32 39.18 -5.73
CA GLY A 793 6.01 38.58 -5.95
C GLY A 793 4.85 38.97 -5.01
N GLY A 794 5.11 39.36 -3.76
CA GLY A 794 4.06 39.53 -2.75
C GLY A 794 4.49 40.19 -1.43
N TRP A 795 3.91 39.73 -0.33
CA TRP A 795 4.10 40.27 1.02
C TRP A 795 4.27 39.15 2.04
N LEU A 796 5.11 39.41 3.04
CA LEU A 796 5.15 38.64 4.28
C LEU A 796 4.44 39.42 5.39
N VAL A 797 3.47 38.77 6.04
CA VAL A 797 2.79 39.28 7.25
C VAL A 797 3.32 38.50 8.45
N THR A 798 3.98 39.19 9.37
CA THR A 798 4.62 38.57 10.54
C THR A 798 3.98 39.02 11.86
N GLY A 799 4.18 38.26 12.95
CA GLY A 799 3.70 38.67 14.27
C GLY A 799 3.91 37.69 15.43
N CYS A 800 3.49 38.09 16.63
CA CYS A 800 3.61 37.30 17.86
C CYS A 800 2.24 36.93 18.46
N ALA A 801 1.96 35.64 18.62
CA ALA A 801 0.77 35.10 19.28
C ALA A 801 1.05 34.63 20.73
N ASP A 802 -0.01 34.51 21.53
CA ASP A 802 0.04 34.19 22.98
C ASP A 802 -1.35 33.65 23.40
N GLY A 803 -1.61 32.36 23.16
CA GLY A 803 -2.95 31.74 23.23
C GLY A 803 -3.65 31.58 21.87
N GLU A 804 -4.99 31.59 21.87
CA GLU A 804 -5.84 31.56 20.65
C GLU A 804 -5.63 32.83 19.81
N TYR A 805 -5.50 32.69 18.49
CA TYR A 805 -5.34 33.80 17.55
C TYR A 805 -6.04 33.57 16.21
N THR A 806 -6.35 34.67 15.51
CA THR A 806 -6.85 34.67 14.13
C THR A 806 -6.12 35.73 13.31
N LEU A 807 -5.98 35.48 12.00
CA LEU A 807 -5.55 36.45 10.99
C LEU A 807 -6.44 36.30 9.77
N SER A 808 -6.86 37.42 9.18
CA SER A 808 -7.61 37.44 7.93
C SER A 808 -7.20 38.62 7.04
N THR A 809 -7.26 38.45 5.71
CA THR A 809 -6.95 39.52 4.73
C THR A 809 -8.15 39.87 3.84
N ASP A 810 -8.44 41.17 3.69
CA ASP A 810 -9.43 41.68 2.72
C ASP A 810 -8.83 41.77 1.29
N GLY A 811 -9.66 41.54 0.25
CA GLY A 811 -9.26 41.52 -1.17
C GLY A 811 -9.98 42.51 -2.10
#